data_AF-A0A534LT18-F1
#
_entry.id   AF-A0A534LT18-F1
#
_cell.length_a   1.000
_cell.length_b   1.000
_cell.length_c   1.000
_cell.angle_alpha   90.00
_cell.angle_beta   90.00
_cell.angle_gamma   90.00
#
_symmetry.space_group_name_H-M   'P 1'
#
loop_
_entity.id
_entity.type
_entity.pdbx_description
1 polymer ?
#
loop_
_entity_poly.entity_id
_entity_poly.type
_entity_poly.pdbx_seq_one_letter_code
_entity_poly.pdbx_strand_id
1 'polypeptide(L)'
;MIAGNSLWGPTAAVASRSTSPSPNAVVRDPLTWPFSRDSIWNLPIGASAVYVPGNIKKPTAYGMTTDVDVLVLTPNAPSTPVYYNGDAWNGGSRCSAQGGVLFSAPIPTNFVVPGAGSGNPDGTTPNYATAILAADGHTLIQGQPMARCTAGGTATIMWSQQNEDLLGTGNSGAHGGSMLSSIGGTIRLGELVPGGAIRHALKVNLNGGDDYYYGNTQGFRWPATTADSGASGAYRGSVPALRMGSLLALPPSIDVNAMGLETDAAKIVAHAFQDYGGYTVDDAAWSVYALSTEYSPSGKVDTEFQSAWGFPISPASRDVPWARDMDRIFGALGVVDNWNYATWQLASASNGALGAGLGVPRVPWAPDFGGIVQDTLPPASTAALSGSSGTGSWFVSSVGVTVSATDSQSGVATIQVRTDGGAWQLYISPVTVAGTPAGSGYISPVTVTLSASDATSGVQSISYRIDGGAQWTYSAPFRVAGNGTHVVEYHAIDQAGNSEAVHTLSILLSGASGVHATPVSVLSMGGTGGANGWYISNVDATLTASGASGVAISIAYRLDGGSWSTYVGTFTVRVGRHTLDYQASDADGYVEALRSLAVNVDTTPPAIVKGADVLAPDAPLSWTGSDGASGIVRYEVSVDGGAFQPLGTSTSVTGHWAVGAHVATVKAWDNAGNQGTTAIPFRVDSSAVPPGQPDTTGPTGPTVSEPLSTAPPGSLYMVIGFLIVSAGVMLLNREKDEPPRLRPGYQAARAR
;
A
#
# COMPACT_ATOMS: atom_id res chain seq x y z
N MET A 1 10.33 -14.13 58.38
CA MET A 1 10.68 -15.27 57.52
C MET A 1 10.08 -14.98 56.14
N ILE A 2 10.78 -14.24 55.28
CA ILE A 2 11.76 -14.64 54.25
C ILE A 2 11.14 -15.36 53.03
N ALA A 3 11.15 -14.60 51.91
CA ALA A 3 11.36 -14.92 50.48
C ALA A 3 10.32 -15.77 49.69
N GLY A 4 10.04 -15.49 48.41
CA GLY A 4 10.63 -14.52 47.48
C GLY A 4 9.97 -14.50 46.09
N ASN A 5 10.18 -13.38 45.37
CA ASN A 5 9.75 -13.04 44.00
C ASN A 5 10.69 -13.59 42.90
N SER A 6 10.17 -13.79 41.67
CA SER A 6 10.78 -13.42 40.37
C SER A 6 9.68 -13.44 39.28
N LEU A 7 9.37 -12.42 38.44
CA LEU A 7 10.09 -11.55 37.48
C LEU A 7 10.62 -12.21 36.19
N TRP A 8 10.07 -11.73 35.05
CA TRP A 8 10.47 -11.80 33.62
C TRP A 8 9.94 -12.95 32.72
N GLY A 9 9.29 -12.56 31.61
CA GLY A 9 8.56 -13.41 30.64
C GLY A 9 9.29 -13.72 29.33
N PRO A 10 8.60 -14.25 28.30
CA PRO A 10 9.23 -14.59 27.03
C PRO A 10 8.98 -13.56 25.93
N THR A 11 10.02 -13.38 25.14
CA THR A 11 10.21 -12.55 23.95
C THR A 11 9.32 -12.93 22.77
N ALA A 12 8.79 -11.91 22.10
CA ALA A 12 8.03 -12.03 20.85
C ALA A 12 8.96 -12.39 19.68
N ALA A 13 8.67 -13.51 19.00
CA ALA A 13 9.19 -13.81 17.69
C ALA A 13 8.23 -13.23 16.63
N VAL A 14 8.75 -12.34 15.78
CA VAL A 14 8.05 -11.76 14.64
C VAL A 14 7.93 -12.85 13.56
N ALA A 15 6.75 -13.43 13.42
CA ALA A 15 6.38 -14.25 12.28
C ALA A 15 5.70 -13.36 11.22
N SER A 16 6.31 -13.25 10.05
CA SER A 16 5.72 -12.70 8.85
C SER A 16 4.53 -13.57 8.41
N ARG A 17 3.32 -13.18 8.80
CA ARG A 17 2.10 -13.77 8.24
C ARG A 17 1.67 -12.98 7.02
N SER A 18 1.88 -13.58 5.85
CA SER A 18 0.99 -13.41 4.70
C SER A 18 -0.43 -13.75 5.17
N THR A 19 -1.31 -12.76 5.20
CA THR A 19 -2.73 -12.96 5.51
C THR A 19 -3.53 -12.95 4.22
N SER A 20 -3.80 -14.13 3.67
CA SER A 20 -5.03 -14.31 2.91
C SER A 20 -6.21 -14.00 3.84
N PRO A 21 -7.22 -13.23 3.41
CA PRO A 21 -8.33 -12.85 4.28
C PRO A 21 -9.13 -14.08 4.72
N SER A 22 -9.51 -14.07 6.00
CA SER A 22 -10.38 -15.07 6.61
C SER A 22 -11.75 -15.11 5.90
N PRO A 23 -12.39 -16.29 5.70
CA PRO A 23 -13.68 -16.41 5.02
C PRO A 23 -14.87 -15.74 5.72
N ASN A 24 -14.66 -15.12 6.89
CA ASN A 24 -15.70 -14.53 7.75
C ASN A 24 -15.48 -13.04 8.04
N ALA A 25 -14.75 -12.30 7.19
CA ALA A 25 -14.66 -10.85 7.35
C ALA A 25 -16.07 -10.23 7.21
N VAL A 26 -16.55 -9.57 8.27
CA VAL A 26 -17.77 -8.76 8.20
C VAL A 26 -17.51 -7.68 7.17
N VAL A 27 -18.33 -7.66 6.12
CA VAL A 27 -18.21 -6.79 4.97
C VAL A 27 -19.11 -5.58 5.16
N ARG A 28 -18.61 -4.38 4.85
CA ARG A 28 -19.38 -3.13 4.94
C ARG A 28 -19.97 -2.71 3.58
N ASP A 29 -21.18 -2.17 3.60
CA ASP A 29 -21.85 -1.58 2.43
C ASP A 29 -21.61 -0.06 2.39
N PRO A 30 -20.96 0.46 1.33
CA PRO A 30 -20.67 1.90 1.20
C PRO A 30 -21.91 2.79 1.11
N LEU A 31 -23.07 2.28 0.69
CA LEU A 31 -24.30 3.09 0.59
C LEU A 31 -24.94 3.38 1.96
N THR A 32 -24.70 2.50 2.93
CA THR A 32 -25.24 2.65 4.28
C THR A 32 -24.19 3.12 5.27
N TRP A 33 -22.91 2.83 5.02
CA TRP A 33 -21.80 3.26 5.84
C TRP A 33 -20.63 3.62 4.91
N PRO A 34 -20.56 4.86 4.39
CA PRO A 34 -19.61 5.27 3.36
C PRO A 34 -18.20 5.51 3.89
N PHE A 35 -17.30 5.81 2.94
CA PHE A 35 -15.89 6.17 3.09
C PHE A 35 -14.96 5.07 3.57
N SER A 36 -13.68 5.18 3.26
CA SER A 36 -12.63 4.28 3.69
C SER A 36 -12.60 4.12 5.22
N ARG A 37 -12.04 3.00 5.70
CA ARG A 37 -11.98 2.71 7.14
C ARG A 37 -11.08 3.65 7.94
N ASP A 38 -10.16 4.34 7.28
CA ASP A 38 -9.30 5.39 7.85
C ASP A 38 -9.89 6.80 7.70
N SER A 39 -11.09 6.92 7.13
CA SER A 39 -11.85 8.16 7.08
C SER A 39 -12.01 8.78 8.46
N ILE A 40 -11.98 10.10 8.51
CA ILE A 40 -12.29 10.86 9.73
C ILE A 40 -13.64 10.47 10.35
N TRP A 41 -14.59 9.98 9.54
CA TRP A 41 -15.91 9.54 9.99
C TRP A 41 -15.90 8.14 10.57
N ASN A 42 -14.95 7.29 10.18
CA ASN A 42 -14.95 5.86 10.52
C ASN A 42 -13.89 5.49 11.57
N LEU A 43 -13.00 6.42 11.90
CA LEU A 43 -11.95 6.22 12.91
C LEU A 43 -12.53 6.25 14.33
N PRO A 44 -12.35 5.18 15.12
CA PRO A 44 -12.67 5.20 16.55
C PRO A 44 -11.72 6.11 17.32
N ILE A 45 -12.16 6.64 18.45
CA ILE A 45 -11.32 7.38 19.39
C ILE A 45 -10.21 6.46 19.93
N GLY A 46 -8.98 6.95 19.93
CA GLY A 46 -7.81 6.25 20.43
C GLY A 46 -7.54 6.50 21.91
N ALA A 47 -6.89 5.54 22.58
CA ALA A 47 -6.60 5.59 24.01
C ALA A 47 -5.64 6.72 24.43
N SER A 48 -4.94 7.35 23.49
CA SER A 48 -4.02 8.48 23.75
C SER A 48 -4.63 9.83 23.39
N ALA A 49 -5.94 9.88 23.10
CA ALA A 49 -6.67 11.12 22.88
C ALA A 49 -6.51 12.08 24.07
N VAL A 50 -6.13 13.33 23.77
CA VAL A 50 -5.97 14.40 24.75
C VAL A 50 -7.17 15.31 24.69
N TYR A 51 -7.85 15.50 25.82
CA TYR A 51 -9.11 16.23 25.89
C TYR A 51 -8.94 17.62 26.49
N VAL A 52 -9.59 18.61 25.88
CA VAL A 52 -9.88 19.92 26.46
C VAL A 52 -11.39 19.99 26.71
N PRO A 53 -11.87 20.41 27.90
CA PRO A 53 -13.31 20.55 28.15
C PRO A 53 -13.98 21.44 27.10
N GLY A 54 -15.05 20.94 26.46
CA GLY A 54 -15.76 21.70 25.44
C GLY A 54 -16.52 22.90 26.04
N ASN A 55 -16.97 22.77 27.30
CA ASN A 55 -17.78 23.77 28.02
C ASN A 55 -18.97 24.27 27.20
N ILE A 56 -19.57 23.37 26.41
CA ILE A 56 -20.68 23.68 25.51
C ILE A 56 -21.83 24.24 26.34
N LYS A 57 -22.34 25.40 25.94
CA LYS A 57 -23.42 26.08 26.63
C LYS A 57 -24.69 25.26 26.54
N LYS A 58 -25.41 25.23 27.66
CA LYS A 58 -26.75 24.67 27.71
C LYS A 58 -27.69 25.54 26.86
N PRO A 59 -28.35 24.99 25.83
CA PRO A 59 -29.26 25.71 24.95
C PRO A 59 -30.36 26.43 25.71
N THR A 60 -30.93 27.46 25.11
CA THR A 60 -32.07 28.20 25.68
C THR A 60 -33.34 28.05 24.85
N ALA A 61 -33.26 27.68 23.57
CA ALA A 61 -34.42 27.49 22.70
C ALA A 61 -34.94 26.04 22.76
N TYR A 62 -34.21 25.10 22.17
CA TYR A 62 -34.55 23.67 22.12
C TYR A 62 -33.42 22.86 22.75
N GLY A 63 -33.75 21.71 23.37
CA GLY A 63 -32.76 20.83 23.96
C GLY A 63 -32.07 19.94 22.92
N MET A 64 -32.69 19.73 21.77
CA MET A 64 -32.16 18.95 20.66
C MET A 64 -32.94 19.30 19.40
N THR A 65 -32.26 19.45 18.28
CA THR A 65 -32.82 19.64 16.94
C THR A 65 -32.07 18.78 15.92
N THR A 66 -32.58 18.70 14.70
CA THR A 66 -31.94 18.01 13.60
C THR A 66 -31.50 19.02 12.54
N ASP A 67 -30.34 18.77 11.93
CA ASP A 67 -29.98 19.40 10.66
C ASP A 67 -30.10 18.36 9.54
N VAL A 68 -31.14 18.50 8.73
CA VAL A 68 -31.51 17.42 7.81
C VAL A 68 -30.62 17.46 6.57
N ASP A 69 -29.96 16.35 6.27
CA ASP A 69 -29.19 16.15 5.05
C ASP A 69 -30.00 15.44 3.98
N VAL A 70 -29.91 15.91 2.73
CA VAL A 70 -30.60 15.33 1.58
C VAL A 70 -29.69 14.34 0.88
N LEU A 71 -30.03 13.05 0.95
CA LEU A 71 -29.16 11.98 0.48
C LEU A 71 -29.84 11.16 -0.62
N VAL A 72 -29.27 11.18 -1.82
CA VAL A 72 -29.83 10.50 -3.00
C VAL A 72 -28.83 9.46 -3.49
N LEU A 73 -28.95 8.24 -2.95
CA LEU A 73 -28.03 7.12 -3.20
C LEU A 73 -28.63 6.09 -4.17
N THR A 74 -29.30 6.58 -5.21
CA THR A 74 -29.99 5.77 -6.22
C THR A 74 -29.35 5.99 -7.59
N PRO A 75 -28.15 5.43 -7.86
CA PRO A 75 -27.37 5.76 -9.06
C PRO A 75 -28.07 5.34 -10.37
N ASN A 76 -29.02 4.40 -10.27
CA ASN A 76 -29.84 3.92 -11.39
C ASN A 76 -31.11 4.74 -11.65
N ALA A 77 -31.36 5.83 -10.91
CA ALA A 77 -32.52 6.69 -11.12
C ALA A 77 -32.41 7.51 -12.42
N PRO A 78 -33.53 8.04 -12.95
CA PRO A 78 -33.48 8.91 -14.12
C PRO A 78 -32.57 10.13 -13.88
N SER A 79 -31.71 10.42 -14.87
CA SER A 79 -30.86 11.61 -14.85
C SER A 79 -31.75 12.86 -14.88
N THR A 80 -31.62 13.68 -13.83
CA THR A 80 -32.42 14.88 -13.60
C THR A 80 -31.50 16.10 -13.62
N PRO A 81 -31.78 17.12 -14.46
CA PRO A 81 -31.03 18.37 -14.43
C PRO A 81 -31.29 19.13 -13.12
N VAL A 82 -30.22 19.62 -12.51
CA VAL A 82 -30.27 20.43 -11.28
C VAL A 82 -29.85 21.86 -11.61
N TYR A 83 -30.72 22.82 -11.32
CA TYR A 83 -30.58 24.21 -11.72
C TYR A 83 -30.03 25.10 -10.61
N TYR A 84 -29.35 26.18 -10.98
CA TYR A 84 -28.94 27.21 -10.02
C TYR A 84 -30.16 27.92 -9.40
N ASN A 85 -30.15 28.07 -8.08
CA ASN A 85 -31.01 28.98 -7.33
C ASN A 85 -30.19 29.69 -6.22
N GLY A 86 -30.21 31.02 -6.20
CA GLY A 86 -29.43 31.86 -5.28
C GLY A 86 -30.19 32.31 -4.02
N ASP A 87 -31.38 31.79 -3.74
CA ASP A 87 -32.16 32.18 -2.55
C ASP A 87 -31.46 31.78 -1.24
N ALA A 88 -30.56 30.79 -1.26
CA ALA A 88 -29.70 30.42 -0.13
C ALA A 88 -30.49 30.40 1.21
N TRP A 89 -30.09 31.18 2.22
CA TRP A 89 -30.80 31.37 3.49
C TRP A 89 -31.54 32.72 3.61
N ASN A 90 -31.80 33.42 2.50
CA ASN A 90 -32.41 34.77 2.51
C ASN A 90 -33.94 34.77 2.65
N GLY A 91 -34.58 33.61 2.73
CA GLY A 91 -36.04 33.44 2.86
C GLY A 91 -36.80 33.26 1.55
N GLY A 92 -36.13 33.25 0.39
CA GLY A 92 -36.74 32.85 -0.89
C GLY A 92 -37.09 31.36 -0.91
N SER A 93 -38.09 30.97 -1.72
CA SER A 93 -38.65 29.61 -1.67
C SER A 93 -37.68 28.50 -2.10
N ARG A 94 -36.60 28.82 -2.85
CA ARG A 94 -35.70 27.86 -3.51
C ARG A 94 -36.35 27.00 -4.61
N CYS A 95 -37.68 26.98 -4.76
CA CYS A 95 -38.39 26.04 -5.64
C CYS A 95 -38.20 26.28 -7.14
N SER A 96 -37.83 27.49 -7.56
CA SER A 96 -37.75 27.87 -8.98
C SER A 96 -36.29 28.00 -9.42
N ALA A 97 -35.97 27.54 -10.63
CA ALA A 97 -34.67 27.83 -11.24
C ALA A 97 -34.50 29.34 -11.44
N GLN A 98 -33.33 29.86 -11.07
CA GLN A 98 -32.93 31.26 -11.29
C GLN A 98 -31.74 31.38 -12.25
N GLY A 99 -31.05 30.28 -12.52
CA GLY A 99 -29.97 30.19 -13.51
C GLY A 99 -30.01 28.88 -14.30
N GLY A 100 -28.93 28.63 -15.05
CA GLY A 100 -28.79 27.43 -15.87
C GLY A 100 -28.65 26.14 -15.06
N VAL A 101 -28.54 25.02 -15.79
CA VAL A 101 -28.22 23.71 -15.20
C VAL A 101 -26.78 23.74 -14.69
N LEU A 102 -26.59 23.38 -13.41
CA LEU A 102 -25.27 23.22 -12.80
C LEU A 102 -24.68 21.84 -13.11
N PHE A 103 -25.50 20.80 -12.98
CA PHE A 103 -25.15 19.41 -13.29
C PHE A 103 -26.43 18.59 -13.53
N SER A 104 -26.27 17.35 -13.97
CA SER A 104 -27.36 16.36 -14.02
C SER A 104 -26.98 15.16 -13.16
N ALA A 105 -27.93 14.62 -12.40
CA ALA A 105 -27.67 13.52 -11.48
C ALA A 105 -28.86 12.54 -11.38
N PRO A 106 -28.63 11.27 -11.00
CA PRO A 106 -29.70 10.30 -10.76
C PRO A 106 -30.58 10.73 -9.57
N ILE A 107 -31.81 11.17 -9.84
CA ILE A 107 -32.76 11.57 -8.78
C ILE A 107 -34.11 10.90 -9.05
N PRO A 108 -34.68 10.12 -8.11
CA PRO A 108 -35.98 9.48 -8.30
C PRO A 108 -37.07 10.52 -8.57
N THR A 109 -37.91 10.29 -9.57
CA THR A 109 -38.92 11.27 -10.01
C THR A 109 -39.90 11.66 -8.91
N ASN A 110 -40.20 10.74 -8.00
CA ASN A 110 -41.11 10.96 -6.87
C ASN A 110 -40.46 11.61 -5.63
N PHE A 111 -39.13 11.76 -5.59
CA PHE A 111 -38.46 12.36 -4.44
C PHE A 111 -38.68 13.89 -4.40
N VAL A 112 -39.21 14.37 -3.29
CA VAL A 112 -39.57 15.78 -3.05
C VAL A 112 -38.70 16.34 -1.95
N VAL A 113 -38.05 17.47 -2.18
CA VAL A 113 -37.31 18.20 -1.16
C VAL A 113 -38.01 19.55 -0.98
N PRO A 114 -38.63 19.83 0.18
CA PRO A 114 -39.35 21.09 0.38
C PRO A 114 -38.48 22.32 0.13
N GLY A 115 -39.11 23.41 -0.30
CA GLY A 115 -38.43 24.71 -0.38
C GLY A 115 -38.25 25.34 0.99
N ALA A 116 -37.51 26.45 1.07
CA ALA A 116 -37.52 27.27 2.29
C ALA A 116 -38.85 28.02 2.46
N GLY A 117 -39.21 28.32 3.70
CA GLY A 117 -40.43 29.03 4.07
C GLY A 117 -41.04 28.51 5.37
N SER A 118 -41.96 29.27 5.95
CA SER A 118 -42.61 28.95 7.23
C SER A 118 -43.43 27.65 7.23
N GLY A 119 -43.75 27.11 6.06
CA GLY A 119 -44.43 25.83 5.89
C GLY A 119 -43.50 24.62 5.77
N ASN A 120 -42.18 24.82 5.77
CA ASN A 120 -41.23 23.70 5.70
C ASN A 120 -41.19 22.96 7.06
N PRO A 121 -41.32 21.62 7.07
CA PRO A 121 -41.35 20.83 8.30
C PRO A 121 -40.02 20.79 9.07
N ASP A 122 -38.91 21.10 8.42
CA ASP A 122 -37.54 21.03 8.96
C ASP A 122 -37.00 22.42 9.34
N GLY A 123 -37.89 23.40 9.51
CA GLY A 123 -37.56 24.78 9.83
C GLY A 123 -37.65 25.73 8.62
N THR A 124 -37.56 27.03 8.87
CA THR A 124 -37.83 28.05 7.84
C THR A 124 -36.78 28.06 6.72
N THR A 125 -35.51 27.84 7.05
CA THR A 125 -34.37 27.88 6.12
C THR A 125 -33.40 26.74 6.42
N PRO A 126 -33.81 25.47 6.25
CA PRO A 126 -32.94 24.33 6.56
C PRO A 126 -31.71 24.35 5.66
N ASN A 127 -30.60 23.79 6.12
CA ASN A 127 -29.38 23.73 5.32
C ASN A 127 -29.52 22.81 4.14
N TYR A 128 -30.15 21.64 4.34
CA TYR A 128 -30.29 20.61 3.30
C TYR A 128 -28.96 20.37 2.60
N ALA A 129 -27.91 20.10 3.39
CA ALA A 129 -26.65 19.66 2.84
C ALA A 129 -26.90 18.38 2.06
N THR A 130 -26.43 18.35 0.82
CA THR A 130 -26.89 17.37 -0.16
C THR A 130 -25.72 16.53 -0.61
N ALA A 131 -25.91 15.21 -0.67
CA ALA A 131 -25.03 14.30 -1.39
C ALA A 131 -25.85 13.42 -2.34
N ILE A 132 -25.49 13.42 -3.62
CA ILE A 132 -26.10 12.60 -4.66
C ILE A 132 -25.03 11.67 -5.22
N LEU A 133 -25.29 10.37 -5.20
CA LEU A 133 -24.43 9.38 -5.83
C LEU A 133 -24.63 9.45 -7.35
N ALA A 134 -23.55 9.72 -8.08
CA ALA A 134 -23.58 9.77 -9.53
C ALA A 134 -23.87 8.40 -10.15
N ALA A 135 -24.16 8.38 -11.45
CA ALA A 135 -24.53 7.17 -12.17
C ALA A 135 -23.39 6.13 -12.26
N ASP A 136 -22.15 6.54 -12.04
CA ASP A 136 -20.99 5.64 -11.94
C ASP A 136 -21.00 4.78 -10.67
N GLY A 137 -21.83 5.13 -9.68
CA GLY A 137 -21.98 4.37 -8.44
C GLY A 137 -20.94 4.69 -7.37
N HIS A 138 -20.06 5.68 -7.57
CA HIS A 138 -19.01 6.02 -6.60
C HIS A 138 -18.79 7.54 -6.45
N THR A 139 -18.90 8.35 -7.51
CA THR A 139 -18.71 9.81 -7.41
C THR A 139 -19.82 10.46 -6.58
N LEU A 140 -19.45 11.28 -5.59
CA LEU A 140 -20.40 12.04 -4.78
C LEU A 140 -20.52 13.49 -5.27
N ILE A 141 -21.70 13.85 -5.76
CA ILE A 141 -22.06 15.23 -6.08
C ILE A 141 -22.61 15.88 -4.80
N GLN A 142 -21.87 16.83 -4.23
CA GLN A 142 -22.20 17.45 -2.96
C GLN A 142 -22.49 18.94 -3.14
N GLY A 143 -23.51 19.47 -2.46
CA GLY A 143 -23.90 20.88 -2.55
C GLY A 143 -24.94 21.26 -1.50
N GLN A 144 -25.33 22.54 -1.43
CA GLN A 144 -26.45 22.99 -0.60
C GLN A 144 -26.89 24.43 -0.93
N PRO A 145 -28.11 24.86 -0.53
CA PRO A 145 -29.25 24.04 -0.13
C PRO A 145 -29.97 23.48 -1.37
N MET A 146 -30.40 22.21 -1.34
CA MET A 146 -31.21 21.64 -2.41
C MET A 146 -32.71 21.88 -2.18
N ALA A 147 -33.48 22.06 -3.26
CA ALA A 147 -34.93 21.98 -3.24
C ALA A 147 -35.47 21.26 -4.47
N ARG A 148 -36.63 20.61 -4.31
CA ARG A 148 -37.45 20.03 -5.36
C ARG A 148 -38.89 19.93 -4.85
N CYS A 149 -39.61 21.04 -4.92
CA CYS A 149 -40.82 21.25 -4.15
C CYS A 149 -42.04 20.41 -4.59
N THR A 150 -41.96 19.74 -5.74
CA THR A 150 -43.02 18.85 -6.26
C THR A 150 -42.42 17.62 -6.93
N ALA A 151 -43.15 16.51 -6.93
CA ALA A 151 -42.72 15.29 -7.61
C ALA A 151 -42.60 15.54 -9.12
N GLY A 152 -41.47 15.14 -9.72
CA GLY A 152 -41.15 15.43 -11.12
C GLY A 152 -40.78 16.89 -11.39
N GLY A 153 -40.87 17.77 -10.40
CA GLY A 153 -40.59 19.19 -10.54
C GLY A 153 -39.10 19.52 -10.66
N THR A 154 -38.82 20.80 -10.87
CA THR A 154 -37.47 21.37 -10.98
C THR A 154 -36.67 21.10 -9.71
N ALA A 155 -35.49 20.48 -9.86
CA ALA A 155 -34.49 20.39 -8.81
C ALA A 155 -33.58 21.63 -8.87
N THR A 156 -33.32 22.24 -7.73
CA THR A 156 -32.49 23.44 -7.61
C THR A 156 -31.47 23.28 -6.51
N ILE A 157 -30.33 23.95 -6.66
CA ILE A 157 -29.27 24.04 -5.66
C ILE A 157 -28.46 25.32 -5.88
N MET A 158 -27.86 25.88 -4.82
CA MET A 158 -27.06 27.10 -4.95
C MET A 158 -25.69 26.83 -5.59
N TRP A 159 -25.06 25.72 -5.23
CA TRP A 159 -23.73 25.36 -5.73
C TRP A 159 -23.49 23.86 -5.53
N SER A 160 -22.47 23.33 -6.18
CA SER A 160 -22.08 21.93 -6.05
C SER A 160 -20.59 21.71 -6.35
N GLN A 161 -20.06 20.60 -5.86
CA GLN A 161 -18.72 20.08 -6.12
C GLN A 161 -18.73 18.55 -6.21
N GLN A 162 -17.68 17.95 -6.76
CA GLN A 162 -17.58 16.50 -7.05
C GLN A 162 -16.21 15.94 -6.66
N ASN A 163 -15.59 16.49 -5.61
CA ASN A 163 -14.22 16.15 -5.23
C ASN A 163 -14.12 14.94 -4.30
N GLU A 164 -15.23 14.23 -4.06
CA GLU A 164 -15.27 13.09 -3.15
C GLU A 164 -15.85 11.84 -3.81
N ASP A 165 -15.39 10.71 -3.28
CA ASP A 165 -15.81 9.39 -3.66
C ASP A 165 -16.48 8.69 -2.48
N LEU A 166 -17.53 7.91 -2.74
CA LEU A 166 -18.22 7.09 -1.75
C LEU A 166 -17.26 6.12 -1.03
N LEU A 167 -16.18 5.72 -1.68
CA LEU A 167 -15.13 4.83 -1.18
C LEU A 167 -13.91 5.59 -0.62
N GLY A 168 -13.82 6.90 -0.85
CA GLY A 168 -12.72 7.78 -0.45
C GLY A 168 -12.72 8.15 1.04
N THR A 169 -11.96 9.17 1.43
CA THR A 169 -11.82 9.56 2.84
C THR A 169 -12.95 10.44 3.38
N GLY A 170 -13.72 11.11 2.50
CA GLY A 170 -14.89 11.90 2.90
C GLY A 170 -14.57 13.16 3.72
N ASN A 171 -13.34 13.66 3.68
CA ASN A 171 -12.91 14.79 4.51
C ASN A 171 -13.21 16.16 3.88
N SER A 172 -13.82 16.19 2.70
CA SER A 172 -14.36 17.38 2.07
C SER A 172 -15.82 17.17 1.63
N GLY A 173 -16.52 18.25 1.31
CA GLY A 173 -17.91 18.20 0.89
C GLY A 173 -18.52 19.58 0.79
N ALA A 174 -19.81 19.65 1.09
CA ALA A 174 -20.59 20.86 0.95
C ALA A 174 -21.43 21.16 2.19
N HIS A 175 -21.10 20.56 3.33
CA HIS A 175 -21.85 20.80 4.55
C HIS A 175 -21.44 22.13 5.20
N GLY A 176 -22.36 23.09 5.16
CA GLY A 176 -22.29 24.29 5.99
C GLY A 176 -21.04 25.14 5.81
N GLY A 177 -20.70 25.84 6.89
CA GLY A 177 -19.46 26.59 7.03
C GLY A 177 -18.20 25.73 7.05
N SER A 178 -18.28 24.42 7.36
CA SER A 178 -17.09 23.56 7.49
C SER A 178 -16.50 23.06 6.18
N MET A 179 -17.32 22.93 5.13
CA MET A 179 -17.00 22.22 3.88
C MET A 179 -16.63 20.75 4.08
N LEU A 180 -17.10 20.13 5.18
CA LEU A 180 -16.99 18.69 5.39
C LEU A 180 -18.05 17.94 4.58
N SER A 181 -17.91 16.61 4.48
CA SER A 181 -18.84 15.77 3.72
C SER A 181 -20.30 15.98 4.11
N SER A 182 -21.16 16.11 3.10
CA SER A 182 -22.61 16.19 3.26
C SER A 182 -23.22 14.84 3.64
N ILE A 183 -22.56 13.70 3.34
CA ILE A 183 -23.01 12.37 3.77
C ILE A 183 -22.30 11.86 5.02
N GLY A 184 -21.00 12.16 5.17
CA GLY A 184 -20.20 11.69 6.31
C GLY A 184 -20.75 12.15 7.64
N GLY A 185 -20.89 11.23 8.59
CA GLY A 185 -21.40 11.51 9.93
C GLY A 185 -22.90 11.84 10.05
N THR A 186 -23.66 11.74 8.96
CA THR A 186 -25.12 11.80 8.97
C THR A 186 -25.68 10.55 9.62
N ILE A 187 -26.55 10.70 10.63
CA ILE A 187 -27.25 9.55 11.21
C ILE A 187 -28.17 8.93 10.14
N ARG A 188 -28.01 7.64 9.89
CA ARG A 188 -28.69 6.87 8.85
C ARG A 188 -29.96 6.18 9.37
N LEU A 189 -30.88 5.87 8.46
CA LEU A 189 -32.05 5.03 8.78
C LEU A 189 -31.61 3.70 9.42
N GLY A 190 -32.28 3.31 10.50
CA GLY A 190 -32.00 2.10 11.27
C GLY A 190 -30.91 2.22 12.34
N GLU A 191 -30.23 3.36 12.46
CA GLU A 191 -29.17 3.52 13.48
C GLU A 191 -29.71 4.00 14.83
N LEU A 192 -30.68 4.92 14.84
CA LEU A 192 -31.22 5.54 16.06
C LEU A 192 -32.60 4.98 16.45
N VAL A 193 -32.73 3.65 16.41
CA VAL A 193 -33.94 2.89 16.75
C VAL A 193 -33.61 1.83 17.83
N PRO A 194 -34.60 1.18 18.48
CA PRO A 194 -34.33 0.09 19.42
C PRO A 194 -33.46 -1.01 18.81
N GLY A 195 -32.31 -1.30 19.43
CA GLY A 195 -31.33 -2.27 18.92
C GLY A 195 -30.42 -1.75 17.79
N GLY A 196 -30.64 -0.52 17.33
CA GLY A 196 -29.75 0.18 16.40
C GLY A 196 -28.43 0.59 17.04
N ALA A 197 -27.45 0.92 16.20
CA ALA A 197 -26.16 1.43 16.62
C ALA A 197 -25.58 2.36 15.56
N ILE A 198 -25.02 3.48 16.00
CA ILE A 198 -24.27 4.41 15.17
C ILE A 198 -22.79 4.00 15.22
N ARG A 199 -22.20 3.75 14.05
CA ARG A 199 -20.84 3.17 13.92
C ARG A 199 -19.83 4.12 13.30
N HIS A 200 -20.09 5.41 13.40
CA HIS A 200 -19.28 6.47 12.81
C HIS A 200 -19.34 7.72 13.69
N ALA A 201 -18.42 8.65 13.46
CA ALA A 201 -18.45 9.97 14.08
C ALA A 201 -19.70 10.74 13.62
N LEU A 202 -20.28 11.55 14.50
CA LEU A 202 -21.49 12.33 14.22
C LEU A 202 -21.16 13.68 13.56
N LYS A 203 -22.14 14.27 12.87
CA LYS A 203 -22.15 15.71 12.56
C LYS A 203 -22.89 16.49 13.62
N VAL A 204 -22.30 17.59 14.07
CA VAL A 204 -22.78 18.41 15.18
C VAL A 204 -22.85 19.88 14.78
N ASN A 205 -23.98 20.53 15.04
CA ASN A 205 -24.10 21.98 14.94
C ASN A 205 -24.33 22.55 16.34
N LEU A 206 -23.62 23.64 16.65
CA LEU A 206 -23.74 24.39 17.90
C LEU A 206 -24.03 25.85 17.59
N ASN A 207 -24.44 26.61 18.59
CA ASN A 207 -24.61 28.04 18.44
C ASN A 207 -23.23 28.73 18.41
N GLY A 208 -22.84 29.30 17.28
CA GLY A 208 -21.57 30.03 17.13
C GLY A 208 -21.44 31.16 18.15
N GLY A 209 -22.54 31.83 18.48
CA GLY A 209 -22.59 32.90 19.48
C GLY A 209 -22.30 32.46 20.91
N ASP A 210 -22.37 31.16 21.20
CA ASP A 210 -22.14 30.61 22.54
C ASP A 210 -20.85 29.77 22.62
N ASP A 211 -20.56 29.01 21.56
CA ASP A 211 -19.65 27.87 21.65
C ASP A 211 -18.42 27.97 20.73
N TYR A 212 -18.57 28.47 19.50
CA TYR A 212 -17.44 28.51 18.56
C TYR A 212 -16.52 29.68 18.81
N TYR A 213 -15.23 29.38 18.95
CA TYR A 213 -14.19 30.39 19.13
C TYR A 213 -13.73 30.96 17.79
N TYR A 214 -13.68 32.29 17.69
CA TYR A 214 -13.04 32.99 16.58
C TYR A 214 -11.74 33.65 17.04
N GLY A 215 -10.66 33.40 16.31
CA GLY A 215 -9.34 33.97 16.61
C GLY A 215 -8.42 33.91 15.39
N ASN A 216 -7.12 33.75 15.62
CA ASN A 216 -6.10 33.77 14.57
C ASN A 216 -6.24 32.66 13.51
N THR A 217 -7.09 31.65 13.76
CA THR A 217 -7.41 30.55 12.83
C THR A 217 -8.74 30.74 12.09
N GLN A 218 -9.30 31.96 12.12
CA GLN A 218 -10.55 32.32 11.42
C GLN A 218 -11.78 31.49 11.81
N GLY A 219 -11.74 30.81 12.96
CA GLY A 219 -12.89 30.09 13.51
C GLY A 219 -12.99 28.61 13.11
N PHE A 220 -12.00 28.05 12.42
CA PHE A 220 -11.98 26.63 12.04
C PHE A 220 -10.66 25.93 12.40
N ARG A 221 -10.70 24.60 12.39
CA ARG A 221 -9.55 23.71 12.49
C ARG A 221 -9.79 22.46 11.64
N TRP A 222 -8.71 21.77 11.28
CA TRP A 222 -8.80 20.51 10.55
C TRP A 222 -9.72 19.51 11.28
N PRO A 223 -10.61 18.78 10.56
CA PRO A 223 -10.65 18.63 9.10
C PRO A 223 -11.40 19.72 8.32
N ALA A 224 -12.13 20.62 8.99
CA ALA A 224 -12.80 21.72 8.30
C ALA A 224 -11.77 22.61 7.58
N THR A 225 -12.11 23.04 6.37
CA THR A 225 -11.27 23.95 5.58
C THR A 225 -11.72 25.41 5.69
N THR A 226 -12.92 25.63 6.21
CA THR A 226 -13.54 26.95 6.36
C THR A 226 -14.38 27.01 7.65
N ALA A 227 -14.87 28.21 7.95
CA ALA A 227 -15.97 28.44 8.88
C ALA A 227 -17.08 29.19 8.14
N ASP A 228 -18.23 29.37 8.79
CA ASP A 228 -19.32 30.20 8.28
C ASP A 228 -18.86 31.57 7.82
N SER A 229 -19.46 32.08 6.73
CA SER A 229 -19.09 33.40 6.17
C SER A 229 -19.25 34.54 7.18
N GLY A 230 -20.13 34.37 8.17
CA GLY A 230 -20.37 35.30 9.26
C GLY A 230 -19.50 35.08 10.51
N ALA A 231 -18.60 34.09 10.53
CA ALA A 231 -17.90 33.65 11.74
C ALA A 231 -17.21 34.79 12.50
N SER A 232 -16.55 35.72 11.81
CA SER A 232 -15.89 36.88 12.46
C SER A 232 -16.87 37.74 13.30
N GLY A 233 -18.13 37.81 12.88
CA GLY A 233 -19.22 38.53 13.52
C GLY A 233 -20.09 37.69 14.47
N ALA A 234 -20.15 36.38 14.26
CA ALA A 234 -21.08 35.49 14.96
C ALA A 234 -20.41 34.63 16.03
N TYR A 235 -19.15 34.24 15.86
CA TYR A 235 -18.49 33.28 16.75
C TYR A 235 -17.95 33.99 17.99
N ARG A 236 -18.46 33.62 19.16
CA ARG A 236 -18.17 34.30 20.44
C ARG A 236 -17.84 33.34 21.59
N GLY A 237 -17.68 32.05 21.28
CA GLY A 237 -17.26 31.04 22.25
C GLY A 237 -15.90 31.34 22.87
N SER A 238 -15.70 30.84 24.09
CA SER A 238 -14.52 31.15 24.91
C SER A 238 -13.45 30.06 24.94
N VAL A 239 -13.71 28.89 24.35
CA VAL A 239 -12.79 27.74 24.35
C VAL A 239 -12.01 27.70 23.04
N PRO A 240 -10.71 28.04 23.00
CA PRO A 240 -9.95 28.12 21.75
C PRO A 240 -9.87 26.80 20.97
N ALA A 241 -9.98 25.67 21.67
CA ALA A 241 -9.98 24.35 21.04
C ALA A 241 -11.28 24.05 20.27
N LEU A 242 -12.41 24.66 20.66
CA LEU A 242 -13.74 24.47 20.08
C LEU A 242 -14.00 25.47 18.95
N ARG A 243 -13.87 24.98 17.73
CA ARG A 243 -13.98 25.71 16.47
C ARG A 243 -14.78 24.86 15.49
N MET A 244 -15.09 25.40 14.31
CA MET A 244 -15.57 24.56 13.21
C MET A 244 -14.56 23.44 12.91
N GLY A 245 -15.01 22.21 12.70
CA GLY A 245 -14.17 21.02 12.48
C GLY A 245 -13.56 20.39 13.74
N SER A 246 -13.92 20.85 14.95
CA SER A 246 -13.47 20.20 16.18
C SER A 246 -14.11 18.82 16.33
N LEU A 247 -13.29 17.80 16.63
CA LEU A 247 -13.77 16.49 17.08
C LEU A 247 -14.15 16.56 18.57
N LEU A 248 -15.45 16.45 18.85
CA LEU A 248 -16.03 16.33 20.18
C LEU A 248 -16.18 14.86 20.55
N ALA A 249 -15.79 14.46 21.76
CA ALA A 249 -15.98 13.10 22.24
C ALA A 249 -16.20 13.06 23.75
N LEU A 250 -16.87 12.01 24.23
CA LEU A 250 -16.93 11.71 25.66
C LEU A 250 -15.56 11.15 26.12
N PRO A 251 -14.92 11.73 27.15
CA PRO A 251 -13.66 11.21 27.67
C PRO A 251 -13.76 9.77 28.20
N PRO A 252 -12.65 8.99 28.20
CA PRO A 252 -12.62 7.63 28.74
C PRO A 252 -13.11 7.49 30.18
N SER A 253 -12.96 8.56 30.96
CA SER A 253 -13.33 8.59 32.37
C SER A 253 -14.84 8.59 32.60
N ILE A 254 -15.64 8.80 31.56
CA ILE A 254 -17.10 8.83 31.65
C ILE A 254 -17.64 7.42 31.39
N ASP A 255 -18.31 6.85 32.37
CA ASP A 255 -19.12 5.65 32.18
C ASP A 255 -20.53 6.06 31.72
N VAL A 256 -20.85 5.74 30.45
CA VAL A 256 -22.14 6.05 29.83
C VAL A 256 -23.32 5.49 30.64
N ASN A 257 -23.15 4.32 31.27
CA ASN A 257 -24.20 3.71 32.09
C ASN A 257 -24.44 4.46 33.39
N ALA A 258 -23.44 5.20 33.88
CA ALA A 258 -23.50 6.00 35.09
C ALA A 258 -23.88 7.46 34.86
N MET A 259 -24.07 7.90 33.61
CA MET A 259 -24.45 9.29 33.27
C MET A 259 -25.89 9.66 33.69
N GLY A 260 -26.71 8.68 34.06
CA GLY A 260 -28.11 8.91 34.42
C GLY A 260 -28.98 9.29 33.22
N LEU A 261 -28.68 8.71 32.05
CA LEU A 261 -29.49 8.89 30.84
C LEU A 261 -30.85 8.21 31.01
N GLU A 262 -31.92 8.94 30.71
CA GLU A 262 -33.31 8.56 30.93
C GLU A 262 -33.90 7.78 29.75
N THR A 263 -33.33 7.92 28.56
CA THR A 263 -33.81 7.31 27.31
C THR A 263 -32.77 6.35 26.71
N ASP A 264 -33.22 5.25 26.12
CA ASP A 264 -32.32 4.30 25.45
C ASP A 264 -31.73 4.87 24.16
N ALA A 265 -32.49 5.71 23.45
CA ALA A 265 -31.98 6.48 22.32
C ALA A 265 -30.74 7.32 22.69
N ALA A 266 -30.73 7.94 23.87
CA ALA A 266 -29.60 8.77 24.29
C ALA A 266 -28.36 7.94 24.59
N LYS A 267 -28.53 6.67 25.02
CA LYS A 267 -27.40 5.75 25.21
C LYS A 267 -26.73 5.43 23.87
N ILE A 268 -27.50 5.25 22.79
CA ILE A 268 -26.95 5.06 21.43
C ILE A 268 -26.07 6.26 21.04
N VAL A 269 -26.59 7.48 21.21
CA VAL A 269 -25.84 8.72 20.92
C VAL A 269 -24.60 8.86 21.81
N ALA A 270 -24.71 8.58 23.10
CA ALA A 270 -23.59 8.64 24.03
C ALA A 270 -22.49 7.65 23.67
N HIS A 271 -22.83 6.41 23.31
CA HIS A 271 -21.86 5.43 22.83
C HIS A 271 -21.19 5.88 21.53
N ALA A 272 -21.93 6.46 20.58
CA ALA A 272 -21.34 7.03 19.36
C ALA A 272 -20.31 8.13 19.67
N PHE A 273 -20.64 9.06 20.57
CA PHE A 273 -19.69 10.10 21.01
C PHE A 273 -18.49 9.55 21.79
N GLN A 274 -18.64 8.43 22.51
CA GLN A 274 -17.54 7.80 23.22
C GLN A 274 -16.60 7.02 22.29
N ASP A 275 -17.19 6.28 21.35
CA ASP A 275 -16.46 5.37 20.47
C ASP A 275 -15.86 6.07 19.26
N TYR A 276 -16.55 7.05 18.67
CA TYR A 276 -16.14 7.73 17.43
C TYR A 276 -16.09 9.26 17.55
N GLY A 277 -16.89 9.85 18.44
CA GLY A 277 -17.00 11.30 18.61
C GLY A 277 -17.96 11.94 17.59
N GLY A 278 -17.84 13.26 17.40
CA GLY A 278 -18.57 14.00 16.39
C GLY A 278 -17.89 15.31 16.01
N TYR A 279 -17.90 15.64 14.72
CA TYR A 279 -17.30 16.86 14.20
C TYR A 279 -18.32 17.99 14.20
N THR A 280 -17.87 19.18 14.61
CA THR A 280 -18.63 20.40 14.45
C THR A 280 -18.63 20.84 12.98
N VAL A 281 -19.80 20.96 12.35
CA VAL A 281 -19.90 21.14 10.88
C VAL A 281 -20.63 22.41 10.43
N ASP A 282 -21.46 23.01 11.28
CA ASP A 282 -22.16 24.24 10.96
C ASP A 282 -22.55 25.07 12.20
N ASP A 283 -22.76 26.38 12.00
CA ASP A 283 -23.42 27.25 12.99
C ASP A 283 -24.93 27.03 12.97
N ALA A 284 -25.51 26.67 14.10
CA ALA A 284 -26.95 26.58 14.23
C ALA A 284 -27.63 27.97 14.06
N ALA A 285 -26.94 29.06 14.39
CA ALA A 285 -27.43 30.45 14.41
C ALA A 285 -28.51 30.76 15.48
N TRP A 286 -28.80 29.81 16.37
CA TRP A 286 -29.71 29.91 17.50
C TRP A 286 -29.34 28.89 18.58
N SER A 287 -29.81 29.11 19.81
CA SER A 287 -29.36 28.36 20.99
C SER A 287 -30.01 26.97 21.07
N VAL A 288 -29.39 25.99 20.39
CA VAL A 288 -29.77 24.57 20.30
C VAL A 288 -28.54 23.66 20.23
N TYR A 289 -28.73 22.36 20.46
CA TYR A 289 -27.86 21.32 19.92
C TYR A 289 -28.49 20.80 18.62
N ALA A 290 -27.69 20.55 17.59
CA ALA A 290 -28.17 19.85 16.40
C ALA A 290 -27.25 18.69 16.01
N LEU A 291 -27.86 17.56 15.63
CA LEU A 291 -27.18 16.45 14.97
C LEU A 291 -27.76 16.30 13.57
N SER A 292 -26.92 15.97 12.59
CA SER A 292 -27.41 15.83 11.23
C SER A 292 -28.05 14.47 10.96
N THR A 293 -29.19 14.46 10.27
CA THR A 293 -30.02 13.27 10.05
C THR A 293 -30.36 13.07 8.58
N GLU A 294 -30.49 11.81 8.16
CA GLU A 294 -30.84 11.46 6.80
C GLU A 294 -32.27 11.87 6.42
N TYR A 295 -32.39 12.52 5.26
CA TYR A 295 -33.57 12.56 4.42
C TYR A 295 -33.25 12.03 3.02
N SER A 296 -33.80 10.87 2.67
CA SER A 296 -33.56 10.20 1.39
C SER A 296 -34.86 9.72 0.76
N PRO A 297 -34.82 9.22 -0.49
CA PRO A 297 -35.96 8.53 -1.10
C PRO A 297 -36.51 7.35 -0.27
N SER A 298 -35.71 6.80 0.65
CA SER A 298 -36.11 5.72 1.55
C SER A 298 -36.86 6.20 2.80
N GLY A 299 -36.78 7.49 3.14
CA GLY A 299 -37.46 8.07 4.30
C GLY A 299 -36.63 9.13 5.03
N LYS A 300 -37.07 9.44 6.26
CA LYS A 300 -36.42 10.39 7.18
C LYS A 300 -36.14 9.73 8.52
N VAL A 301 -34.93 9.91 9.04
CA VAL A 301 -34.58 9.46 10.40
C VAL A 301 -35.48 10.11 11.45
N ASP A 302 -35.86 11.38 11.29
CA ASP A 302 -36.77 12.07 12.20
C ASP A 302 -38.14 11.35 12.33
N THR A 303 -38.66 10.86 11.21
CA THR A 303 -39.94 10.12 11.17
C THR A 303 -39.79 8.72 11.75
N GLU A 304 -38.69 8.03 11.40
CA GLU A 304 -38.36 6.71 11.94
C GLU A 304 -38.18 6.75 13.46
N PHE A 305 -37.42 7.73 13.96
CA PHE A 305 -37.18 7.97 15.37
C PHE A 305 -38.50 8.16 16.13
N GLN A 306 -39.36 9.05 15.64
CA GLN A 306 -40.64 9.30 16.29
C GLN A 306 -41.54 8.06 16.30
N SER A 307 -41.53 7.27 15.22
CA SER A 307 -42.27 6.00 15.16
C SER A 307 -41.69 4.96 16.11
N ALA A 308 -40.37 4.90 16.27
CA ALA A 308 -39.69 3.89 17.07
C ALA A 308 -39.78 4.17 18.57
N TRP A 309 -39.70 5.43 18.98
CA TRP A 309 -39.61 5.84 20.38
C TRP A 309 -40.88 6.49 20.94
N GLY A 310 -41.81 6.91 20.08
CA GLY A 310 -43.08 7.53 20.49
C GLY A 310 -42.97 9.00 20.91
N PHE A 311 -41.83 9.65 20.69
CA PHE A 311 -41.61 11.09 20.91
C PHE A 311 -40.74 11.69 19.81
N PRO A 312 -40.88 13.00 19.48
CA PRO A 312 -40.11 13.61 18.39
C PRO A 312 -38.63 13.78 18.76
N ILE A 313 -37.75 13.66 17.77
CA ILE A 313 -36.30 13.90 17.93
C ILE A 313 -35.98 15.37 18.27
N SER A 314 -36.83 16.30 17.82
CA SER A 314 -36.72 17.74 18.02
C SER A 314 -37.86 18.28 18.90
N PRO A 315 -37.92 17.92 20.21
CA PRO A 315 -39.02 18.35 21.07
C PRO A 315 -38.95 19.84 21.39
N ALA A 316 -40.10 20.53 21.31
CA ALA A 316 -40.20 21.93 21.69
C ALA A 316 -39.97 22.19 23.18
N SER A 317 -40.35 21.24 24.03
CA SER A 317 -40.05 21.32 25.46
C SER A 317 -38.62 20.84 25.73
N ARG A 318 -37.90 21.62 26.53
CA ARG A 318 -36.58 21.27 27.05
C ARG A 318 -36.64 20.39 28.30
N ASP A 319 -37.82 20.27 28.90
CA ASP A 319 -38.04 19.48 30.11
C ASP A 319 -38.69 18.14 29.78
N VAL A 320 -38.08 17.42 28.84
CA VAL A 320 -38.44 16.03 28.50
C VAL A 320 -37.20 15.16 28.64
N PRO A 321 -37.34 13.85 28.95
CA PRO A 321 -36.21 12.94 29.18
C PRO A 321 -35.12 13.03 28.10
N TRP A 322 -35.51 12.99 26.82
CA TRP A 322 -34.60 13.11 25.67
C TRP A 322 -33.78 14.42 25.66
N ALA A 323 -34.43 15.56 25.91
CA ALA A 323 -33.75 16.86 25.93
C ALA A 323 -32.77 16.99 27.12
N ARG A 324 -33.16 16.47 28.30
CA ARG A 324 -32.28 16.44 29.48
C ARG A 324 -31.08 15.53 29.28
N ASP A 325 -31.26 14.42 28.57
CA ASP A 325 -30.16 13.53 28.21
C ASP A 325 -29.16 14.20 27.26
N MET A 326 -29.63 14.98 26.28
CA MET A 326 -28.74 15.76 25.43
C MET A 326 -27.96 16.82 26.22
N ASP A 327 -28.58 17.50 27.19
CA ASP A 327 -27.85 18.40 28.10
C ASP A 327 -26.71 17.67 28.84
N ARG A 328 -26.95 16.42 29.30
CA ARG A 328 -25.94 15.61 29.99
C ARG A 328 -24.80 15.19 29.05
N ILE A 329 -25.13 14.77 27.83
CA ILE A 329 -24.14 14.34 26.84
C ILE A 329 -23.31 15.52 26.37
N PHE A 330 -23.93 16.57 25.84
CA PHE A 330 -23.22 17.73 25.31
C PHE A 330 -22.44 18.50 26.38
N GLY A 331 -22.99 18.61 27.60
CA GLY A 331 -22.28 19.20 28.73
C GLY A 331 -21.03 18.43 29.17
N ALA A 332 -20.90 17.17 28.77
CA ALA A 332 -19.79 16.29 29.10
C ALA A 332 -18.76 16.12 27.96
N LEU A 333 -19.02 16.66 26.77
CA LEU A 333 -18.13 16.55 25.62
C LEU A 333 -16.83 17.34 25.84
N GLY A 334 -15.72 16.71 25.50
CA GLY A 334 -14.41 17.35 25.37
C GLY A 334 -13.98 17.42 23.90
N VAL A 335 -13.19 18.43 23.56
CA VAL A 335 -12.49 18.49 22.27
C VAL A 335 -11.27 17.58 22.33
N VAL A 336 -11.11 16.68 21.36
CA VAL A 336 -9.88 15.90 21.17
C VAL A 336 -8.82 16.80 20.56
N ASP A 337 -8.02 17.45 21.40
CA ASP A 337 -7.21 18.60 21.01
C ASP A 337 -5.91 18.22 20.29
N ASN A 338 -5.40 17.00 20.54
CA ASN A 338 -4.27 16.44 19.80
C ASN A 338 -4.67 15.84 18.44
N TRP A 339 -5.88 16.13 17.94
CA TRP A 339 -6.33 15.69 16.62
C TRP A 339 -6.16 16.80 15.58
N ASN A 340 -5.36 16.49 14.56
CA ASN A 340 -5.05 17.30 13.39
C ASN A 340 -4.61 16.40 12.21
N TYR A 341 -4.36 17.00 11.04
CA TYR A 341 -3.97 16.27 9.84
C TYR A 341 -2.74 15.36 10.05
N ALA A 342 -1.69 15.84 10.72
CA ALA A 342 -0.47 15.04 10.92
C ALA A 342 -0.76 13.80 11.80
N THR A 343 -1.56 13.95 12.84
CA THR A 343 -1.97 12.79 13.67
C THR A 343 -2.94 11.86 12.95
N TRP A 344 -3.75 12.37 12.03
CA TRP A 344 -4.59 11.53 11.18
C TRP A 344 -3.74 10.72 10.20
N GLN A 345 -2.71 11.30 9.59
CA GLN A 345 -1.78 10.55 8.72
C GLN A 345 -1.09 9.42 9.48
N LEU A 346 -0.70 9.65 10.74
CA LEU A 346 -0.15 8.60 11.59
C LEU A 346 -1.18 7.51 11.90
N ALA A 347 -2.43 7.88 12.18
CA ALA A 347 -3.50 6.92 12.42
C ALA A 347 -3.83 6.10 11.17
N SER A 348 -4.02 6.76 10.03
CA SER A 348 -4.26 6.14 8.72
C SER A 348 -3.15 5.13 8.36
N ALA A 349 -1.88 5.55 8.42
CA ALA A 349 -0.73 4.68 8.14
C ALA A 349 -0.58 3.49 9.12
N SER A 350 -1.21 3.56 10.29
CA SER A 350 -1.18 2.47 11.27
C SER A 350 -2.07 1.28 10.91
N ASN A 351 -2.94 1.44 9.90
CA ASN A 351 -3.83 0.41 9.38
C ASN A 351 -4.60 -0.36 10.47
N GLY A 352 -5.32 0.37 11.33
CA GLY A 352 -6.12 -0.23 12.40
C GLY A 352 -5.47 -0.24 13.78
N ALA A 353 -4.19 0.09 13.91
CA ALA A 353 -3.50 0.05 15.20
C ALA A 353 -3.72 1.30 16.08
N LEU A 354 -4.08 2.45 15.49
CA LEU A 354 -4.28 3.71 16.20
C LEU A 354 -5.66 4.33 15.90
N GLY A 355 -6.28 4.95 16.89
CA GLY A 355 -7.54 5.70 16.73
C GLY A 355 -7.33 7.21 16.58
N ALA A 356 -8.44 7.96 16.47
CA ALA A 356 -8.45 9.41 16.52
C ALA A 356 -7.89 9.92 17.85
N GLY A 357 -6.92 10.84 17.81
CA GLY A 357 -6.14 11.24 18.98
C GLY A 357 -5.02 10.24 19.36
N LEU A 358 -4.74 9.25 18.51
CA LEU A 358 -3.71 8.21 18.66
C LEU A 358 -3.96 7.21 19.80
N GLY A 359 -3.13 6.18 19.86
CA GLY A 359 -3.26 5.06 20.80
C GLY A 359 -4.30 4.03 20.35
N VAL A 360 -4.38 2.91 21.08
CA VAL A 360 -5.25 1.78 20.71
C VAL A 360 -6.70 2.24 20.56
N PRO A 361 -7.38 1.93 19.43
CA PRO A 361 -8.79 2.25 19.22
C PRO A 361 -9.70 1.66 20.31
N ARG A 362 -10.72 2.40 20.73
CA ARG A 362 -11.72 1.92 21.71
C ARG A 362 -12.53 0.74 21.20
N VAL A 363 -12.93 0.82 19.94
CA VAL A 363 -13.59 -0.23 19.19
C VAL A 363 -12.74 -0.52 17.95
N PRO A 364 -12.88 -1.70 17.32
CA PRO A 364 -12.21 -1.97 16.05
C PRO A 364 -12.56 -0.90 15.01
N TRP A 365 -11.61 -0.58 14.13
CA TRP A 365 -11.91 0.21 12.94
C TRP A 365 -13.03 -0.43 12.12
N ALA A 366 -13.70 0.40 11.32
CA ALA A 366 -14.65 -0.09 10.32
C ALA A 366 -14.03 -1.21 9.47
N PRO A 367 -14.79 -2.25 9.11
CA PRO A 367 -14.35 -3.23 8.13
C PRO A 367 -14.19 -2.61 6.73
N ASP A 368 -13.41 -3.28 5.89
CA ASP A 368 -13.35 -2.97 4.47
C ASP A 368 -14.71 -3.20 3.78
N PHE A 369 -14.86 -2.59 2.61
CA PHE A 369 -16.05 -2.80 1.79
C PHE A 369 -16.12 -4.23 1.24
N GLY A 370 -17.35 -4.67 0.97
CA GLY A 370 -17.63 -5.97 0.40
C GLY A 370 -17.32 -6.12 -1.06
N GLY A 371 -16.88 -7.33 -1.45
CA GLY A 371 -16.91 -7.76 -2.84
C GLY A 371 -15.99 -6.93 -3.71
N ILE A 372 -14.68 -7.00 -3.43
CA ILE A 372 -13.61 -6.37 -4.20
C ILE A 372 -13.96 -6.41 -5.69
N VAL A 373 -14.45 -5.28 -6.22
CA VAL A 373 -14.02 -4.92 -7.55
C VAL A 373 -12.59 -4.49 -7.28
N GLN A 374 -11.63 -5.40 -7.49
CA GLN A 374 -10.21 -5.06 -7.45
C GLN A 374 -10.07 -3.83 -8.29
N ASP A 375 -9.69 -2.71 -7.68
CA ASP A 375 -9.37 -1.51 -8.43
C ASP A 375 -8.23 -1.87 -9.38
N THR A 376 -8.55 -1.87 -10.67
CA THR A 376 -7.63 -2.27 -11.75
C THR A 376 -7.15 -1.08 -12.55
N LEU A 377 -7.67 0.11 -12.25
CA LEU A 377 -7.49 1.31 -13.05
C LEU A 377 -6.89 2.40 -12.17
N PRO A 378 -5.61 2.73 -12.32
CA PRO A 378 -5.02 3.84 -11.57
C PRO A 378 -5.64 5.19 -12.00
N PRO A 379 -5.66 6.21 -11.12
CA PRO A 379 -6.17 7.54 -11.44
C PRO A 379 -5.32 8.22 -12.53
N ALA A 380 -5.99 8.80 -13.53
CA ALA A 380 -5.37 9.56 -14.60
C ALA A 380 -5.40 11.05 -14.28
N SER A 381 -4.24 11.73 -14.24
CA SER A 381 -4.15 13.18 -14.03
C SER A 381 -3.94 13.95 -15.34
N THR A 382 -4.49 15.15 -15.43
CA THR A 382 -4.31 16.09 -16.53
C THR A 382 -4.04 17.49 -15.98
N ALA A 383 -3.30 18.31 -16.74
CA ALA A 383 -3.03 19.70 -16.39
C ALA A 383 -3.41 20.62 -17.55
N ALA A 384 -4.06 21.74 -17.23
CA ALA A 384 -4.36 22.83 -18.14
C ALA A 384 -3.51 24.05 -17.78
N LEU A 385 -2.91 24.67 -18.79
CA LEU A 385 -2.03 25.85 -18.64
C LEU A 385 -2.76 27.10 -19.14
N SER A 386 -2.66 28.21 -18.41
CA SER A 386 -3.16 29.53 -18.81
C SER A 386 -2.03 30.55 -18.81
N GLY A 387 -2.04 31.50 -19.75
CA GLY A 387 -0.99 32.49 -19.91
C GLY A 387 -0.86 32.95 -21.36
N SER A 388 -0.02 33.94 -21.62
CA SER A 388 0.26 34.42 -22.98
C SER A 388 1.25 33.49 -23.67
N SER A 389 0.82 32.81 -24.74
CA SER A 389 1.69 31.94 -25.52
C SER A 389 2.70 32.74 -26.37
N GLY A 390 3.96 32.33 -26.32
CA GLY A 390 5.03 32.68 -27.24
C GLY A 390 5.20 31.61 -28.33
N THR A 391 6.41 31.50 -28.88
CA THR A 391 6.75 30.52 -29.91
C THR A 391 7.09 29.15 -29.30
N GLY A 392 6.84 28.06 -30.05
CA GLY A 392 7.26 26.71 -29.64
C GLY A 392 6.60 26.16 -28.36
N SER A 393 5.33 26.50 -28.11
CA SER A 393 4.56 26.09 -26.92
C SER A 393 5.07 26.68 -25.58
N TRP A 394 5.87 27.75 -25.63
CA TRP A 394 6.32 28.48 -24.44
C TRP A 394 5.33 29.58 -24.05
N PHE A 395 5.33 29.99 -22.78
CA PHE A 395 4.56 31.14 -22.28
C PHE A 395 5.49 32.32 -21.98
N VAL A 396 5.08 33.53 -22.33
CA VAL A 396 5.82 34.79 -22.10
C VAL A 396 5.26 35.59 -20.91
N SER A 397 4.29 35.03 -20.21
CA SER A 397 3.74 35.56 -18.95
C SER A 397 3.80 34.49 -17.87
N SER A 398 3.48 34.88 -16.64
CA SER A 398 3.13 33.92 -15.59
C SER A 398 2.12 32.90 -16.11
N VAL A 399 2.32 31.63 -15.77
CA VAL A 399 1.47 30.53 -16.20
C VAL A 399 0.63 30.05 -15.04
N GLY A 400 -0.69 30.08 -15.18
CA GLY A 400 -1.61 29.41 -14.27
C GLY A 400 -1.73 27.94 -14.64
N VAL A 401 -1.59 27.05 -13.67
CA VAL A 401 -1.67 25.60 -13.84
C VAL A 401 -2.90 25.12 -13.08
N THR A 402 -3.86 24.56 -13.81
CA THR A 402 -5.02 23.87 -13.24
C THR A 402 -4.81 22.37 -13.41
N VAL A 403 -4.93 21.58 -12.34
CA VAL A 403 -4.78 20.12 -12.38
C VAL A 403 -6.14 19.49 -12.13
N SER A 404 -6.45 18.42 -12.86
CA SER A 404 -7.61 17.56 -12.60
C SER A 404 -7.19 16.11 -12.68
N ALA A 405 -7.91 15.21 -12.03
CA ALA A 405 -7.69 13.79 -12.17
C ALA A 405 -9.03 13.07 -12.24
N THR A 406 -9.04 11.92 -12.89
CA THR A 406 -10.21 11.07 -13.03
C THR A 406 -9.82 9.63 -12.74
N ASP A 407 -10.69 8.93 -12.03
CA ASP A 407 -10.61 7.50 -11.83
C ASP A 407 -12.04 6.98 -11.93
N SER A 408 -12.29 6.09 -12.88
CA SER A 408 -13.64 5.61 -13.19
C SER A 408 -14.05 4.37 -12.38
N GLN A 409 -13.21 3.90 -11.47
CA GLN A 409 -13.44 2.67 -10.72
C GLN A 409 -13.49 2.91 -9.21
N SER A 410 -12.62 3.78 -8.68
CA SER A 410 -12.53 4.06 -7.24
C SER A 410 -12.49 5.56 -6.89
N GLY A 411 -12.50 6.44 -7.89
CA GLY A 411 -12.42 7.88 -7.69
C GLY A 411 -11.02 8.39 -7.33
N VAL A 412 -10.89 9.70 -7.16
CA VAL A 412 -9.58 10.35 -6.89
C VAL A 412 -9.52 10.78 -5.43
N ALA A 413 -8.62 10.16 -4.64
CA ALA A 413 -8.49 10.46 -3.21
C ALA A 413 -7.89 11.85 -2.92
N THR A 414 -6.76 12.22 -3.54
CA THR A 414 -6.18 13.56 -3.44
C THR A 414 -5.45 13.93 -4.73
N ILE A 415 -5.35 15.22 -5.02
CA ILE A 415 -4.42 15.76 -6.02
C ILE A 415 -3.36 16.54 -5.26
N GLN A 416 -2.09 16.27 -5.49
CA GLN A 416 -0.98 17.03 -4.93
C GLN A 416 -0.14 17.64 -6.04
N VAL A 417 0.39 18.84 -5.78
CA VAL A 417 1.25 19.59 -6.69
C VAL A 417 2.49 20.05 -5.96
N ARG A 418 3.60 20.13 -6.68
CA ARG A 418 4.83 20.78 -6.22
C ARG A 418 5.44 21.55 -7.38
N THR A 419 5.98 22.72 -7.10
CA THR A 419 6.71 23.54 -8.07
C THR A 419 8.20 23.41 -7.79
N ASP A 420 9.00 23.31 -8.86
CA ASP A 420 10.47 23.31 -8.81
C ASP A 420 11.09 22.34 -7.78
N GLY A 421 10.47 21.17 -7.61
CA GLY A 421 10.95 20.14 -6.68
C GLY A 421 10.76 20.48 -5.20
N GLY A 422 9.93 21.47 -4.88
CA GLY A 422 9.53 21.80 -3.50
C GLY A 422 8.69 20.71 -2.83
N ALA A 423 8.28 20.96 -1.59
CA ALA A 423 7.43 20.04 -0.85
C ALA A 423 6.07 19.85 -1.56
N TRP A 424 5.53 18.63 -1.46
CA TRP A 424 4.17 18.33 -1.93
C TRP A 424 3.16 19.17 -1.19
N GLN A 425 2.28 19.83 -1.93
CA GLN A 425 1.16 20.58 -1.41
C GLN A 425 -0.13 20.01 -1.97
N LEU A 426 -1.18 19.97 -1.14
CA LEU A 426 -2.52 19.60 -1.62
C LEU A 426 -2.97 20.62 -2.66
N TYR A 427 -3.42 20.15 -3.81
CA TYR A 427 -3.96 20.98 -4.86
C TYR A 427 -5.38 21.40 -4.47
N ILE A 428 -5.50 22.59 -3.89
CA ILE A 428 -6.78 23.18 -3.45
C ILE A 428 -7.19 24.38 -4.33
N SER A 429 -6.30 24.85 -5.21
CA SER A 429 -6.54 25.94 -6.16
C SER A 429 -5.45 25.98 -7.25
N PRO A 430 -5.69 26.65 -8.40
CA PRO A 430 -4.70 26.76 -9.48
C PRO A 430 -3.36 27.37 -9.02
N VAL A 431 -2.23 26.82 -9.49
CA VAL A 431 -0.87 27.22 -9.11
C VAL A 431 -0.22 28.11 -10.15
N THR A 432 0.56 29.12 -9.76
CA THR A 432 1.31 29.98 -10.69
C THR A 432 2.82 29.69 -10.65
N VAL A 433 3.46 29.53 -11.81
CA VAL A 433 4.91 29.22 -11.94
C VAL A 433 5.68 30.34 -12.68
N ALA A 434 6.91 30.68 -12.23
CA ALA A 434 7.83 31.63 -12.87
C ALA A 434 9.33 31.29 -12.64
N GLY A 435 10.21 31.44 -13.65
CA GLY A 435 11.67 31.20 -13.58
C GLY A 435 12.49 31.62 -14.82
N THR A 436 13.85 31.68 -14.73
CA THR A 436 14.79 32.29 -15.72
C THR A 436 15.44 31.28 -16.68
N PRO A 437 15.13 31.29 -18.00
CA PRO A 437 15.71 30.40 -19.03
C PRO A 437 16.97 30.95 -19.72
N ALA A 438 17.73 30.08 -20.42
CA ALA A 438 18.75 30.47 -21.40
C ALA A 438 18.66 29.62 -22.69
N GLY A 439 17.99 30.12 -23.73
CA GLY A 439 17.92 29.46 -25.04
C GLY A 439 17.10 28.16 -25.06
N SER A 440 17.54 27.15 -25.83
CA SER A 440 16.83 25.88 -26.07
C SER A 440 17.26 24.70 -25.17
N GLY A 441 17.93 24.94 -24.04
CA GLY A 441 18.45 23.87 -23.16
C GLY A 441 18.95 24.38 -21.80
N TYR A 442 19.64 23.52 -21.05
CA TYR A 442 20.27 23.85 -19.76
C TYR A 442 21.81 23.93 -19.89
N ILE A 443 22.45 24.85 -19.17
CA ILE A 443 23.91 25.07 -19.18
C ILE A 443 24.64 24.55 -17.93
N SER A 444 23.98 23.71 -17.13
CA SER A 444 24.52 23.10 -15.91
C SER A 444 23.80 21.77 -15.62
N PRO A 445 24.35 20.87 -14.77
CA PRO A 445 23.69 19.64 -14.38
C PRO A 445 22.26 19.86 -13.88
N VAL A 446 21.34 19.00 -14.33
CA VAL A 446 19.92 19.06 -13.99
C VAL A 446 19.63 18.12 -12.83
N THR A 447 18.95 18.60 -11.81
CA THR A 447 18.43 17.76 -10.72
C THR A 447 17.07 17.21 -11.13
N VAL A 448 16.92 15.89 -11.09
CA VAL A 448 15.68 15.17 -11.38
C VAL A 448 15.10 14.64 -10.07
N THR A 449 13.80 14.92 -9.88
CA THR A 449 13.03 14.49 -8.71
C THR A 449 11.83 13.70 -9.19
N LEU A 450 11.76 12.41 -8.84
CA LEU A 450 10.65 11.53 -9.20
C LEU A 450 9.66 11.42 -8.04
N SER A 451 8.46 10.94 -8.35
CA SER A 451 7.38 10.72 -7.38
C SER A 451 6.32 9.83 -7.98
N ALA A 452 5.74 9.00 -7.11
CA ALA A 452 4.61 8.16 -7.42
C ALA A 452 3.71 8.11 -6.18
N SER A 453 2.45 7.76 -6.40
CA SER A 453 1.46 7.54 -5.35
C SER A 453 0.56 6.38 -5.77
N ASP A 454 0.32 5.45 -4.86
CA ASP A 454 -0.65 4.38 -4.99
C ASP A 454 -1.46 4.37 -3.68
N ALA A 455 -2.79 4.42 -3.79
CA ALA A 455 -3.69 4.56 -2.65
C ALA A 455 -4.09 3.22 -2.01
N THR A 456 -3.98 2.11 -2.73
CA THR A 456 -4.47 0.80 -2.30
C THR A 456 -3.38 -0.02 -1.65
N SER A 457 -2.26 -0.16 -2.35
CA SER A 457 -1.12 -0.93 -1.85
C SER A 457 -0.02 -0.01 -1.33
N GLY A 458 0.04 1.24 -1.78
CA GLY A 458 1.17 2.14 -1.53
C GLY A 458 2.27 1.91 -2.56
N VAL A 459 3.15 2.89 -2.73
CA VAL A 459 4.31 2.73 -3.63
C VAL A 459 5.34 1.85 -2.95
N GLN A 460 5.74 0.77 -3.59
CA GLN A 460 6.84 -0.08 -3.14
C GLN A 460 8.18 0.52 -3.54
N SER A 461 8.33 0.92 -4.80
CA SER A 461 9.57 1.53 -5.28
C SER A 461 9.32 2.38 -6.51
N ILE A 462 10.20 3.35 -6.75
CA ILE A 462 10.32 4.03 -8.04
C ILE A 462 11.68 3.64 -8.59
N SER A 463 11.72 3.23 -9.85
CA SER A 463 12.93 2.87 -10.56
C SER A 463 13.18 3.87 -11.69
N TYR A 464 14.45 4.19 -11.94
CA TYR A 464 14.85 5.00 -13.08
C TYR A 464 16.15 4.48 -13.72
N ARG A 465 16.38 4.79 -14.99
CA ARG A 465 17.67 4.62 -15.66
C ARG A 465 17.96 5.80 -16.58
N ILE A 466 19.24 6.03 -16.84
CA ILE A 466 19.72 7.12 -17.69
C ILE A 466 20.42 6.49 -18.90
N ASP A 467 20.08 6.94 -20.10
CA ASP A 467 20.72 6.56 -21.38
C ASP A 467 20.78 5.04 -21.62
N GLY A 468 19.75 4.31 -21.19
CA GLY A 468 19.68 2.85 -21.31
C GLY A 468 20.64 2.08 -20.39
N GLY A 469 21.24 2.75 -19.41
CA GLY A 469 22.18 2.19 -18.43
C GLY A 469 21.52 1.40 -17.28
N ALA A 470 22.23 1.30 -16.16
CA ALA A 470 21.76 0.61 -14.97
C ALA A 470 20.45 1.21 -14.44
N GLN A 471 19.58 0.34 -13.94
CA GLN A 471 18.35 0.76 -13.26
C GLN A 471 18.63 0.98 -11.78
N TRP A 472 18.20 2.14 -11.29
CA TRP A 472 18.39 2.62 -9.93
C TRP A 472 17.06 2.77 -9.22
N THR A 473 17.00 2.35 -7.96
CA THR A 473 15.88 2.68 -7.09
C THR A 473 15.99 4.14 -6.66
N TYR A 474 14.95 4.91 -6.89
CA TYR A 474 14.85 6.30 -6.49
C TYR A 474 14.64 6.40 -4.97
N SER A 475 15.66 6.88 -4.25
CA SER A 475 15.62 7.14 -2.81
C SER A 475 15.80 8.62 -2.45
N ALA A 476 16.31 9.42 -3.39
CA ALA A 476 16.54 10.85 -3.27
C ALA A 476 16.67 11.47 -4.68
N PRO A 477 16.54 12.80 -4.82
CA PRO A 477 16.81 13.47 -6.10
C PRO A 477 18.20 13.12 -6.65
N PHE A 478 18.30 12.93 -7.96
CA PHE A 478 19.55 12.60 -8.65
C PHE A 478 19.91 13.66 -9.70
N ARG A 479 21.16 13.68 -10.16
CA ARG A 479 21.62 14.63 -11.17
C ARG A 479 21.84 13.95 -12.51
N VAL A 480 21.59 14.68 -13.58
CA VAL A 480 21.95 14.33 -14.96
C VAL A 480 22.98 15.36 -15.43
N ALA A 481 24.13 14.89 -15.88
CA ALA A 481 25.28 15.70 -16.28
C ALA A 481 25.95 15.15 -17.55
N GLY A 482 26.82 15.96 -18.15
CA GLY A 482 27.43 15.70 -19.45
C GLY A 482 26.76 16.51 -20.56
N ASN A 483 27.51 16.87 -21.61
CA ASN A 483 26.92 17.54 -22.76
C ASN A 483 26.24 16.51 -23.66
N GLY A 484 25.05 16.82 -24.15
CA GLY A 484 24.29 15.95 -25.04
C GLY A 484 22.82 15.84 -24.67
N THR A 485 22.10 15.02 -25.42
CA THR A 485 20.73 14.63 -25.07
C THR A 485 20.79 13.38 -24.21
N HIS A 486 20.24 13.49 -23.01
CA HIS A 486 20.07 12.40 -22.07
C HIS A 486 18.61 11.96 -22.02
N VAL A 487 18.39 10.66 -21.91
CA VAL A 487 17.07 10.06 -21.79
C VAL A 487 16.94 9.43 -20.41
N VAL A 488 16.01 9.92 -19.61
CA VAL A 488 15.64 9.36 -18.32
C VAL A 488 14.38 8.53 -18.51
N GLU A 489 14.48 7.23 -18.24
CA GLU A 489 13.36 6.31 -18.23
C GLU A 489 13.00 5.99 -16.78
N TYR A 490 11.72 6.01 -16.41
CA TYR A 490 11.31 5.74 -15.04
C TYR A 490 9.94 5.03 -14.97
N HIS A 491 9.75 4.25 -13.91
CA HIS A 491 8.48 3.62 -13.56
C HIS A 491 8.43 3.34 -12.05
N ALA A 492 7.24 3.37 -11.46
CA ALA A 492 6.92 2.93 -10.12
C ALA A 492 6.40 1.48 -10.10
N ILE A 493 6.67 0.82 -8.98
CA ILE A 493 6.10 -0.47 -8.60
C ILE A 493 5.35 -0.25 -7.28
N ASP A 494 4.14 -0.78 -7.19
CA ASP A 494 3.31 -0.70 -5.99
C ASP A 494 3.58 -1.86 -5.00
N GLN A 495 3.01 -1.84 -3.78
CA GLN A 495 3.21 -2.93 -2.80
C GLN A 495 2.47 -4.23 -3.18
N ALA A 496 1.58 -4.19 -4.16
CA ALA A 496 0.97 -5.37 -4.76
C ALA A 496 1.86 -6.00 -5.86
N GLY A 497 2.95 -5.34 -6.24
CA GLY A 497 3.91 -5.79 -7.26
C GLY A 497 3.56 -5.35 -8.69
N ASN A 498 2.57 -4.48 -8.89
CA ASN A 498 2.21 -3.95 -10.19
C ASN A 498 3.20 -2.85 -10.61
N SER A 499 3.64 -2.88 -11.86
CA SER A 499 4.52 -1.87 -12.45
C SER A 499 3.73 -0.94 -13.36
N GLU A 500 3.94 0.38 -13.24
CA GLU A 500 3.43 1.34 -14.23
C GLU A 500 4.16 1.21 -15.58
N ALA A 501 3.59 1.81 -16.62
CA ALA A 501 4.24 1.90 -17.91
C ALA A 501 5.50 2.78 -17.82
N VAL A 502 6.57 2.39 -18.54
CA VAL A 502 7.82 3.17 -18.53
C VAL A 502 7.59 4.54 -19.15
N HIS A 503 7.80 5.58 -18.36
CA HIS A 503 7.81 6.96 -18.81
C HIS A 503 9.20 7.36 -19.32
N THR A 504 9.24 8.35 -20.21
CA THR A 504 10.48 8.84 -20.82
C THR A 504 10.56 10.37 -20.74
N LEU A 505 11.68 10.87 -20.23
CA LEU A 505 12.01 12.29 -20.15
C LEU A 505 13.31 12.56 -20.92
N SER A 506 13.27 13.43 -21.92
CA SER A 506 14.47 13.86 -22.66
C SER A 506 15.02 15.18 -22.11
N ILE A 507 16.33 15.22 -21.82
CA ILE A 507 17.04 16.38 -21.24
C ILE A 507 18.18 16.77 -22.17
N LEU A 508 18.21 18.02 -22.65
CA LEU A 508 19.33 18.55 -23.44
C LEU A 508 20.24 19.44 -22.56
N LEU A 509 21.49 19.02 -22.40
CA LEU A 509 22.54 19.75 -21.69
C LEU A 509 23.57 20.29 -22.67
N SER A 510 23.74 21.62 -22.71
CA SER A 510 24.65 22.30 -23.65
C SER A 510 25.64 23.24 -22.94
N GLY A 511 26.01 22.94 -21.70
CA GLY A 511 26.95 23.75 -20.94
C GLY A 511 27.66 22.97 -19.84
N ALA A 512 28.92 22.65 -20.09
CA ALA A 512 29.98 22.73 -19.09
C ALA A 512 31.30 22.89 -19.83
N SER A 513 31.94 24.05 -19.65
CA SER A 513 33.37 24.22 -19.95
C SER A 513 34.14 23.63 -18.77
N GLY A 514 34.54 22.37 -18.90
CA GLY A 514 35.30 21.61 -17.91
C GLY A 514 35.29 20.12 -18.25
N VAL A 515 36.48 19.49 -18.28
CA VAL A 515 36.59 18.04 -18.49
C VAL A 515 36.32 17.36 -17.16
N HIS A 516 35.03 17.10 -16.87
CA HIS A 516 34.64 16.21 -15.78
C HIS A 516 34.61 14.79 -16.37
N ALA A 517 35.57 13.96 -15.96
CA ALA A 517 35.73 12.60 -16.49
C ALA A 517 34.76 11.66 -15.80
N THR A 518 34.04 10.84 -16.59
CA THR A 518 33.16 9.80 -16.05
C THR A 518 33.95 8.84 -15.15
N PRO A 519 33.32 8.26 -14.12
CA PRO A 519 33.93 7.21 -13.34
C PRO A 519 34.33 6.01 -14.23
N VAL A 520 35.26 5.20 -13.74
CA VAL A 520 35.80 4.02 -14.43
C VAL A 520 35.80 2.86 -13.44
N SER A 521 34.99 1.83 -13.68
CA SER A 521 35.03 0.61 -12.88
C SER A 521 36.15 -0.37 -13.33
N VAL A 522 36.48 -1.36 -12.52
CA VAL A 522 37.39 -2.47 -12.83
C VAL A 522 36.83 -3.74 -12.20
N LEU A 523 36.75 -4.83 -12.96
CA LEU A 523 36.31 -6.14 -12.49
C LEU A 523 37.52 -7.06 -12.26
N SER A 524 37.53 -7.74 -11.12
CA SER A 524 38.47 -8.82 -10.77
C SER A 524 37.68 -10.08 -10.45
N MET A 525 38.11 -11.23 -10.97
CA MET A 525 37.47 -12.54 -10.72
C MET A 525 38.46 -13.50 -10.06
N GLY A 526 38.07 -14.10 -8.93
CA GLY A 526 38.81 -15.12 -8.20
C GLY A 526 38.14 -16.48 -8.30
N GLY A 527 38.83 -17.49 -8.82
CA GLY A 527 38.31 -18.86 -8.97
C GLY A 527 39.31 -19.77 -9.69
N THR A 528 39.05 -21.07 -9.68
CA THR A 528 39.90 -22.06 -10.37
C THR A 528 39.45 -22.20 -11.81
N GLY A 529 40.28 -21.75 -12.74
CA GLY A 529 40.03 -21.92 -14.18
C GLY A 529 40.05 -23.39 -14.58
N GLY A 530 39.09 -23.78 -15.39
CA GLY A 530 38.99 -25.08 -16.05
C GLY A 530 39.37 -24.99 -17.53
N ALA A 531 38.80 -25.89 -18.33
CA ALA A 531 38.95 -25.91 -19.77
C ALA A 531 37.95 -24.98 -20.47
N ASN A 532 38.24 -24.59 -21.71
CA ASN A 532 37.32 -23.90 -22.63
C ASN A 532 36.64 -22.63 -22.08
N GLY A 533 37.32 -21.89 -21.20
CA GLY A 533 36.79 -20.66 -20.61
C GLY A 533 35.75 -20.88 -19.50
N TRP A 534 35.70 -22.09 -18.92
CA TRP A 534 34.91 -22.38 -17.73
C TRP A 534 35.74 -22.28 -16.45
N TYR A 535 35.07 -22.12 -15.32
CA TYR A 535 35.61 -22.30 -13.98
C TYR A 535 35.12 -23.63 -13.40
N ILE A 536 36.02 -24.37 -12.74
CA ILE A 536 35.70 -25.61 -12.02
C ILE A 536 35.51 -25.41 -10.51
N SER A 537 35.52 -24.16 -10.06
CA SER A 537 35.09 -23.74 -8.73
C SER A 537 34.10 -22.59 -8.87
N ASN A 538 33.40 -22.28 -7.79
CA ASN A 538 32.69 -21.00 -7.70
C ASN A 538 33.67 -19.83 -7.95
N VAL A 539 33.14 -18.71 -8.45
CA VAL A 539 33.90 -17.51 -8.83
C VAL A 539 33.51 -16.33 -7.96
N ASP A 540 34.47 -15.73 -7.26
CA ASP A 540 34.28 -14.50 -6.50
C ASP A 540 34.55 -13.28 -7.38
N ALA A 541 33.54 -12.44 -7.60
CA ALA A 541 33.61 -11.22 -8.40
C ALA A 541 33.76 -9.99 -7.49
N THR A 542 34.80 -9.20 -7.75
CA THR A 542 35.10 -7.95 -7.04
C THR A 542 35.16 -6.79 -8.03
N LEU A 543 34.37 -5.74 -7.77
CA LEU A 543 34.36 -4.49 -8.54
C LEU A 543 35.02 -3.38 -7.73
N THR A 544 35.79 -2.52 -8.41
CA THR A 544 36.29 -1.25 -7.88
C THR A 544 36.00 -0.14 -8.88
N ALA A 545 36.00 1.12 -8.46
CA ALA A 545 35.87 2.24 -9.39
C ALA A 545 36.70 3.45 -8.94
N SER A 546 37.18 4.20 -9.92
CA SER A 546 37.90 5.47 -9.74
C SER A 546 37.25 6.57 -10.57
N GLY A 547 37.31 7.82 -10.11
CA GLY A 547 36.67 8.96 -10.76
C GLY A 547 37.28 10.27 -10.27
N ALA A 548 36.57 11.39 -10.49
CA ALA A 548 37.04 12.71 -10.09
C ALA A 548 37.32 12.79 -8.58
N SER A 549 38.43 13.43 -8.21
CA SER A 549 38.88 13.53 -6.81
C SER A 549 37.83 14.22 -5.93
N GLY A 550 37.44 13.57 -4.83
CA GLY A 550 36.48 14.11 -3.85
C GLY A 550 35.01 13.88 -4.20
N VAL A 551 34.70 13.24 -5.33
CA VAL A 551 33.34 12.88 -5.72
C VAL A 551 33.06 11.42 -5.34
N ALA A 552 31.92 11.18 -4.67
CA ALA A 552 31.52 9.81 -4.32
C ALA A 552 31.09 9.04 -5.57
N ILE A 553 31.46 7.75 -5.63
CA ILE A 553 31.19 6.86 -6.77
C ILE A 553 30.37 5.66 -6.28
N SER A 554 29.36 5.28 -7.05
CA SER A 554 28.55 4.08 -6.85
C SER A 554 28.72 3.14 -8.05
N ILE A 555 28.62 1.83 -7.82
CA ILE A 555 28.64 0.81 -8.88
C ILE A 555 27.35 -0.01 -8.76
N ALA A 556 26.67 -0.23 -9.89
CA ALA A 556 25.58 -1.18 -10.00
C ALA A 556 26.02 -2.38 -10.85
N TYR A 557 25.52 -3.57 -10.53
CA TYR A 557 25.75 -4.79 -11.30
C TYR A 557 24.48 -5.66 -11.39
N ARG A 558 24.41 -6.55 -12.37
CA ARG A 558 23.41 -7.62 -12.45
C ARG A 558 23.99 -8.88 -13.08
N LEU A 559 23.41 -10.02 -12.73
CA LEU A 559 23.68 -11.31 -13.39
C LEU A 559 22.48 -11.71 -14.25
N ASP A 560 22.76 -12.24 -15.43
CA ASP A 560 21.82 -12.96 -16.32
C ASP A 560 20.62 -12.14 -16.77
N GLY A 561 20.80 -10.83 -16.92
CA GLY A 561 19.70 -9.92 -17.24
C GLY A 561 18.69 -9.74 -16.10
N GLY A 562 19.00 -10.24 -14.90
CA GLY A 562 18.21 -10.05 -13.70
C GLY A 562 18.22 -8.60 -13.20
N SER A 563 17.65 -8.39 -12.01
CA SER A 563 17.55 -7.06 -11.42
C SER A 563 18.93 -6.47 -11.09
N TRP A 564 19.08 -5.18 -11.38
CA TRP A 564 20.25 -4.40 -10.96
C TRP A 564 20.37 -4.33 -9.44
N SER A 565 21.59 -4.47 -8.94
CA SER A 565 21.95 -4.43 -7.53
C SER A 565 23.11 -3.47 -7.31
N THR A 566 23.06 -2.69 -6.23
CA THR A 566 24.21 -1.86 -5.82
C THR A 566 25.34 -2.76 -5.32
N TYR A 567 26.54 -2.55 -5.84
CA TYR A 567 27.74 -3.26 -5.40
C TYR A 567 28.18 -2.74 -4.02
N VAL A 568 28.08 -3.60 -3.01
CA VAL A 568 28.47 -3.29 -1.62
C VAL A 568 29.63 -4.17 -1.12
N GLY A 569 30.09 -5.11 -1.95
CA GLY A 569 31.18 -6.04 -1.62
C GLY A 569 31.25 -7.20 -2.61
N THR A 570 32.29 -8.01 -2.49
CA THR A 570 32.51 -9.21 -3.30
C THR A 570 31.32 -10.17 -3.23
N PHE A 571 30.93 -10.75 -4.37
CA PHE A 571 29.87 -11.76 -4.45
C PHE A 571 30.33 -12.99 -5.24
N THR A 572 29.68 -14.14 -4.99
CA THR A 572 30.06 -15.42 -5.58
C THR A 572 29.10 -15.83 -6.70
N VAL A 573 29.63 -16.08 -7.89
CA VAL A 573 28.98 -16.71 -9.04
C VAL A 573 29.13 -18.23 -8.92
N ARG A 574 28.01 -18.95 -8.95
CA ARG A 574 27.95 -20.42 -8.77
C ARG A 574 27.81 -21.12 -10.12
N VAL A 575 27.68 -22.45 -10.10
CA VAL A 575 27.47 -23.28 -11.30
C VAL A 575 26.38 -22.72 -12.22
N GLY A 576 26.69 -22.64 -13.51
CA GLY A 576 25.83 -22.09 -14.55
C GLY A 576 26.61 -21.30 -15.61
N ARG A 577 25.91 -20.92 -16.67
CA ARG A 577 26.40 -19.91 -17.62
C ARG A 577 25.82 -18.58 -17.22
N HIS A 578 26.70 -17.60 -17.02
CA HIS A 578 26.29 -16.29 -16.54
C HIS A 578 26.75 -15.15 -17.43
N THR A 579 25.99 -14.05 -17.43
CA THR A 579 26.38 -12.76 -17.98
C THR A 579 26.39 -11.72 -16.87
N LEU A 580 27.55 -11.12 -16.59
CA LEU A 580 27.71 -10.05 -15.61
C LEU A 580 27.73 -8.70 -16.31
N ASP A 581 26.71 -7.89 -16.05
CA ASP A 581 26.66 -6.48 -16.46
C ASP A 581 27.00 -5.58 -15.27
N TYR A 582 27.76 -4.50 -15.48
CA TYR A 582 28.10 -3.53 -14.44
C TYR A 582 28.35 -2.11 -14.99
N GLN A 583 28.08 -1.09 -14.16
CA GLN A 583 28.24 0.33 -14.50
C GLN A 583 28.46 1.18 -13.24
N ALA A 584 29.39 2.13 -13.30
CA ALA A 584 29.66 3.13 -12.28
C ALA A 584 29.05 4.50 -12.60
N SER A 585 28.64 5.22 -11.56
CA SER A 585 28.16 6.61 -11.61
C SER A 585 28.73 7.41 -10.44
N ASP A 586 28.86 8.73 -10.61
CA ASP A 586 29.30 9.63 -9.55
C ASP A 586 28.18 10.51 -8.99
N ALA A 587 28.44 11.18 -7.86
CA ALA A 587 27.47 12.04 -7.19
C ALA A 587 27.10 13.32 -7.97
N ASP A 588 27.89 13.68 -8.98
CA ASP A 588 27.62 14.84 -9.84
C ASP A 588 26.70 14.48 -11.03
N GLY A 589 26.45 13.19 -11.25
CA GLY A 589 25.54 12.68 -12.27
C GLY A 589 26.23 12.19 -13.54
N TYR A 590 27.55 11.99 -13.53
CA TYR A 590 28.28 11.40 -14.66
C TYR A 590 28.28 9.88 -14.55
N VAL A 591 27.95 9.21 -15.66
CA VAL A 591 27.78 7.75 -15.73
C VAL A 591 28.74 7.17 -16.77
N GLU A 592 29.42 6.06 -16.45
CA GLU A 592 30.29 5.36 -17.40
C GLU A 592 29.50 4.54 -18.43
N ALA A 593 30.13 4.10 -19.52
CA ALA A 593 29.48 3.19 -20.47
C ALA A 593 29.23 1.80 -19.84
N LEU A 594 28.07 1.20 -20.13
CA LEU A 594 27.70 -0.15 -19.68
C LEU A 594 28.76 -1.19 -20.05
N ARG A 595 29.16 -2.04 -19.10
CA ARG A 595 30.06 -3.18 -19.33
C ARG A 595 29.35 -4.51 -19.15
N SER A 596 29.73 -5.50 -19.95
CA SER A 596 29.14 -6.85 -19.95
C SER A 596 30.22 -7.91 -20.17
N LEU A 597 30.19 -9.00 -19.38
CA LEU A 597 31.16 -10.11 -19.46
C LEU A 597 30.47 -11.46 -19.24
N ALA A 598 30.80 -12.49 -20.03
CA ALA A 598 30.34 -13.86 -19.80
C ALA A 598 31.21 -14.59 -18.77
N VAL A 599 30.57 -15.31 -17.84
CA VAL A 599 31.20 -16.12 -16.77
C VAL A 599 30.57 -17.51 -16.76
N ASN A 600 31.31 -18.55 -17.13
CA ASN A 600 30.80 -19.92 -17.15
C ASN A 600 31.41 -20.74 -16.00
N VAL A 601 30.59 -21.37 -15.18
CA VAL A 601 31.01 -22.13 -13.99
C VAL A 601 30.39 -23.52 -14.03
N ASP A 602 31.19 -24.55 -13.82
CA ASP A 602 30.74 -25.92 -13.65
C ASP A 602 31.66 -26.66 -12.70
N THR A 603 31.14 -26.95 -11.52
CA THR A 603 31.87 -27.61 -10.44
C THR A 603 31.56 -29.10 -10.33
N THR A 604 30.78 -29.67 -11.27
CA THR A 604 30.18 -31.00 -11.11
C THR A 604 30.80 -31.97 -12.09
N PRO A 605 31.50 -33.01 -11.63
CA PRO A 605 31.90 -34.11 -12.51
C PRO A 605 30.72 -34.82 -13.18
N PRO A 606 30.87 -35.29 -14.43
CA PRO A 606 29.86 -36.10 -15.09
C PRO A 606 29.41 -37.33 -14.29
N ALA A 607 28.10 -37.60 -14.28
CA ALA A 607 27.55 -38.85 -13.76
C ALA A 607 27.50 -39.92 -14.85
N ILE A 608 27.81 -41.17 -14.48
CA ILE A 608 27.76 -42.34 -15.37
C ILE A 608 26.81 -43.37 -14.74
N VAL A 609 25.84 -43.82 -15.53
CA VAL A 609 24.85 -44.83 -15.13
C VAL A 609 25.05 -46.06 -16.00
N LYS A 610 25.23 -47.22 -15.38
CA LYS A 610 25.42 -48.49 -16.08
C LYS A 610 24.20 -48.89 -16.93
N GLY A 611 24.47 -49.59 -18.03
CA GLY A 611 23.47 -50.30 -18.82
C GLY A 611 23.09 -51.66 -18.22
N ALA A 612 22.86 -52.66 -19.07
CA ALA A 612 22.40 -53.98 -18.66
C ALA A 612 23.41 -54.73 -17.77
N ASP A 613 22.88 -55.46 -16.78
CA ASP A 613 23.67 -56.25 -15.82
C ASP A 613 24.18 -57.58 -16.40
N VAL A 614 23.48 -58.11 -17.39
CA VAL A 614 23.78 -59.38 -18.05
C VAL A 614 23.84 -59.17 -19.56
N LEU A 615 24.94 -59.58 -20.17
CA LEU A 615 25.23 -59.44 -21.61
C LEU A 615 25.42 -60.82 -22.25
N ALA A 616 25.08 -60.94 -23.54
CA ALA A 616 25.55 -62.05 -24.36
C ALA A 616 27.04 -61.84 -24.74
N PRO A 617 27.80 -62.88 -25.13
CA PRO A 617 29.24 -62.77 -25.43
C PRO A 617 29.61 -61.67 -26.43
N ASP A 618 28.75 -61.38 -27.42
CA ASP A 618 29.00 -60.35 -28.45
C ASP A 618 28.15 -59.07 -28.25
N ALA A 619 27.41 -58.98 -27.14
CA ALA A 619 26.61 -57.79 -26.84
C ALA A 619 27.51 -56.62 -26.40
N PRO A 620 27.24 -55.38 -26.85
CA PRO A 620 28.00 -54.22 -26.40
C PRO A 620 27.77 -53.96 -24.91
N LEU A 621 28.85 -53.64 -24.20
CA LEU A 621 28.72 -52.98 -22.90
C LEU A 621 28.32 -51.54 -23.12
N SER A 622 27.21 -51.11 -22.53
CA SER A 622 26.69 -49.75 -22.64
C SER A 622 26.52 -49.07 -21.29
N TRP A 623 26.53 -47.75 -21.32
CA TRP A 623 26.18 -46.87 -20.21
C TRP A 623 25.41 -45.67 -20.75
N THR A 624 24.92 -44.84 -19.85
CA THR A 624 24.51 -43.47 -20.15
C THR A 624 25.35 -42.54 -19.28
N GLY A 625 25.64 -41.33 -19.75
CA GLY A 625 26.19 -40.31 -18.87
C GLY A 625 25.45 -38.99 -19.04
N SER A 626 25.49 -38.20 -17.97
CA SER A 626 24.87 -36.90 -17.90
C SER A 626 25.81 -35.92 -17.22
N ASP A 627 25.91 -34.73 -17.79
CA ASP A 627 26.41 -33.55 -17.11
C ASP A 627 25.44 -32.39 -17.35
N GLY A 628 25.13 -31.66 -16.28
CA GLY A 628 24.03 -30.70 -16.28
C GLY A 628 24.42 -29.29 -16.70
N ALA A 629 25.71 -28.92 -16.65
CA ALA A 629 26.14 -27.53 -16.80
C ALA A 629 26.99 -27.30 -18.06
N SER A 630 28.09 -28.03 -18.23
CA SER A 630 28.99 -27.85 -19.38
C SER A 630 28.84 -28.94 -20.45
N GLY A 631 28.23 -30.06 -20.11
CA GLY A 631 27.99 -31.21 -20.97
C GLY A 631 29.23 -32.09 -21.13
N ILE A 632 29.03 -33.39 -21.40
CA ILE A 632 30.12 -34.36 -21.53
C ILE A 632 30.86 -34.16 -22.85
N VAL A 633 32.19 -34.01 -22.78
CA VAL A 633 33.06 -33.85 -23.95
C VAL A 633 33.69 -35.16 -24.40
N ARG A 634 33.96 -36.10 -23.48
CA ARG A 634 34.57 -37.40 -23.82
C ARG A 634 34.44 -38.47 -22.73
N TYR A 635 34.53 -39.74 -23.15
CA TYR A 635 34.67 -40.93 -22.32
C TYR A 635 35.99 -41.68 -22.59
N GLU A 636 36.46 -42.38 -21.56
CA GLU A 636 37.44 -43.46 -21.65
C GLU A 636 36.93 -44.69 -20.90
N VAL A 637 37.19 -45.89 -21.40
CA VAL A 637 36.81 -47.14 -20.73
C VAL A 637 38.00 -48.09 -20.58
N SER A 638 38.11 -48.76 -19.44
CA SER A 638 39.01 -49.88 -19.18
C SER A 638 38.18 -51.07 -18.73
N VAL A 639 38.35 -52.24 -19.34
CA VAL A 639 37.65 -53.48 -18.95
C VAL A 639 38.65 -54.41 -18.28
N ASP A 640 38.29 -54.97 -17.13
CA ASP A 640 39.06 -55.92 -16.31
C ASP A 640 40.49 -55.46 -15.99
N GLY A 641 40.67 -54.15 -15.77
CA GLY A 641 41.97 -53.56 -15.44
C GLY A 641 42.92 -53.38 -16.63
N GLY A 642 42.43 -53.54 -17.86
CA GLY A 642 43.19 -53.23 -19.09
C GLY A 642 43.50 -51.74 -19.28
N ALA A 643 44.20 -51.39 -20.36
CA ALA A 643 44.46 -50.00 -20.69
C ALA A 643 43.16 -49.23 -21.01
N PHE A 644 43.10 -47.94 -20.64
CA PHE A 644 41.97 -47.08 -20.99
C PHE A 644 41.94 -46.81 -22.50
N GLN A 645 40.78 -47.04 -23.11
CA GLN A 645 40.51 -46.77 -24.52
C GLN A 645 39.70 -45.47 -24.64
N PRO A 646 40.13 -44.49 -25.46
CA PRO A 646 39.35 -43.28 -25.71
C PRO A 646 38.18 -43.56 -26.65
N LEU A 647 36.99 -43.08 -26.30
CA LEU A 647 35.75 -43.37 -27.03
C LEU A 647 35.06 -42.14 -27.63
N GLY A 648 35.62 -40.94 -27.46
CA GLY A 648 34.91 -39.70 -27.78
C GLY A 648 33.63 -39.61 -26.95
N THR A 649 32.49 -39.29 -27.57
CA THR A 649 31.18 -39.23 -26.90
C THR A 649 30.41 -40.56 -26.94
N SER A 650 31.02 -41.64 -27.43
CA SER A 650 30.36 -42.94 -27.52
C SER A 650 30.08 -43.53 -26.13
N THR A 651 28.86 -44.03 -25.93
CA THR A 651 28.41 -44.58 -24.63
C THR A 651 28.34 -46.11 -24.62
N SER A 652 29.09 -46.76 -25.51
CA SER A 652 29.23 -48.20 -25.53
C SER A 652 30.58 -48.64 -26.08
N VAL A 653 31.01 -49.83 -25.69
CA VAL A 653 32.17 -50.54 -26.23
C VAL A 653 31.74 -51.92 -26.68
N THR A 654 32.14 -52.30 -27.90
CA THR A 654 31.88 -53.63 -28.45
C THR A 654 33.11 -54.51 -28.24
N GLY A 655 32.88 -55.80 -28.00
CA GLY A 655 33.92 -56.78 -27.78
C GLY A 655 33.33 -58.18 -27.72
N HIS A 656 34.19 -59.18 -27.78
CA HIS A 656 33.83 -60.57 -27.45
C HIS A 656 34.25 -60.83 -26.00
N TRP A 657 33.28 -61.00 -25.12
CA TRP A 657 33.48 -61.14 -23.68
C TRP A 657 33.44 -62.60 -23.27
N ALA A 658 34.38 -63.02 -22.42
CA ALA A 658 34.35 -64.38 -21.85
C ALA A 658 33.11 -64.55 -20.96
N VAL A 659 32.59 -65.78 -20.84
CA VAL A 659 31.49 -66.07 -19.90
C VAL A 659 32.02 -65.91 -18.47
N GLY A 660 31.35 -65.10 -17.64
CA GLY A 660 31.82 -64.81 -16.29
C GLY A 660 31.44 -63.41 -15.79
N ALA A 661 32.01 -63.03 -14.65
CA ALA A 661 31.86 -61.69 -14.08
C ALA A 661 33.01 -60.79 -14.54
N HIS A 662 32.67 -59.56 -14.93
CA HIS A 662 33.59 -58.56 -15.46
C HIS A 662 33.36 -57.21 -14.76
N VAL A 663 34.36 -56.35 -14.81
CA VAL A 663 34.25 -54.97 -14.31
C VAL A 663 34.85 -54.01 -15.32
N ALA A 664 34.04 -53.05 -15.79
CA ALA A 664 34.51 -51.93 -16.59
C ALA A 664 34.65 -50.67 -15.73
N THR A 665 35.77 -49.95 -15.82
CA THR A 665 35.92 -48.61 -15.27
C THR A 665 35.74 -47.60 -16.40
N VAL A 666 34.71 -46.76 -16.28
CA VAL A 666 34.42 -45.69 -17.23
C VAL A 666 34.80 -44.35 -16.59
N LYS A 667 35.56 -43.54 -17.32
CA LYS A 667 35.86 -42.14 -17.01
C LYS A 667 35.14 -41.23 -18.00
N ALA A 668 34.60 -40.12 -17.52
CA ALA A 668 33.97 -39.10 -18.33
C ALA A 668 34.52 -37.73 -17.97
N TRP A 669 34.72 -36.88 -18.97
CA TRP A 669 35.07 -35.47 -18.78
C TRP A 669 34.00 -34.60 -19.39
N ASP A 670 33.72 -33.47 -18.75
CA ASP A 670 32.88 -32.42 -19.29
C ASP A 670 33.67 -31.33 -20.02
N ASN A 671 32.97 -30.34 -20.57
CA ASN A 671 33.59 -29.19 -21.24
C ASN A 671 34.31 -28.24 -20.30
N ALA A 672 33.97 -28.23 -19.01
CA ALA A 672 34.67 -27.44 -17.99
C ALA A 672 35.96 -28.09 -17.50
N GLY A 673 36.15 -29.38 -17.77
CA GLY A 673 37.31 -30.16 -17.38
C GLY A 673 37.11 -30.97 -16.09
N ASN A 674 35.91 -31.05 -15.52
CA ASN A 674 35.67 -31.98 -14.40
C ASN A 674 35.68 -33.42 -14.89
N GLN A 675 36.05 -34.35 -13.99
CA GLN A 675 36.21 -35.76 -14.32
C GLN A 675 35.39 -36.66 -13.39
N GLY A 676 34.43 -37.39 -13.96
CA GLY A 676 33.68 -38.45 -13.29
C GLY A 676 34.31 -39.82 -13.56
N THR A 677 34.28 -40.73 -12.58
CA THR A 677 34.73 -42.12 -12.76
C THR A 677 33.74 -43.09 -12.11
N THR A 678 33.41 -44.18 -12.78
CA THR A 678 32.47 -45.20 -12.27
C THR A 678 32.91 -46.60 -12.67
N ALA A 679 32.83 -47.54 -11.72
CA ALA A 679 33.00 -48.96 -11.99
C ALA A 679 31.62 -49.60 -12.29
N ILE A 680 31.51 -50.28 -13.42
CA ILE A 680 30.33 -50.97 -13.91
C ILE A 680 30.61 -52.48 -13.84
N PRO A 681 30.11 -53.18 -12.81
CA PRO A 681 30.12 -54.64 -12.81
C PRO A 681 29.07 -55.17 -13.79
N PHE A 682 29.41 -56.20 -14.57
CA PHE A 682 28.49 -56.90 -15.46
C PHE A 682 28.81 -58.40 -15.52
N ARG A 683 27.83 -59.21 -15.90
CA ARG A 683 27.99 -60.64 -16.17
C ARG A 683 27.75 -60.97 -17.64
N VAL A 684 28.46 -61.96 -18.14
CA VAL A 684 28.30 -62.48 -19.50
C VAL A 684 27.82 -63.92 -19.41
N ASP A 685 26.64 -64.19 -19.97
CA ASP A 685 25.99 -65.51 -19.94
C ASP A 685 25.80 -66.04 -21.36
N SER A 686 26.11 -67.32 -21.58
CA SER A 686 25.96 -68.00 -22.88
C SER A 686 24.51 -68.24 -23.31
N SER A 687 23.54 -68.00 -22.42
CA SER A 687 22.10 -68.22 -22.63
C SER A 687 21.28 -66.94 -22.81
N ALA A 688 21.91 -65.76 -22.81
CA ALA A 688 21.21 -64.50 -23.03
C ALA A 688 20.83 -64.36 -24.52
N VAL A 689 19.54 -64.58 -24.84
CA VAL A 689 19.03 -64.56 -26.22
C VAL A 689 19.04 -63.11 -26.76
N PRO A 690 19.59 -62.84 -27.96
CA PRO A 690 19.48 -61.53 -28.63
C PRO A 690 18.00 -61.13 -28.86
N PRO A 691 17.63 -59.84 -28.87
CA PRO A 691 16.27 -59.45 -29.20
C PRO A 691 15.99 -59.79 -30.67
N GLY A 692 15.20 -60.84 -30.93
CA GLY A 692 14.68 -61.11 -32.28
C GLY A 692 14.49 -62.56 -32.76
N GLN A 693 14.57 -63.62 -31.94
CA GLN A 693 14.36 -64.99 -32.45
C GLN A 693 13.35 -65.82 -31.61
N PRO A 694 12.41 -66.58 -32.23
CA PRO A 694 11.43 -67.38 -31.51
C PRO A 694 12.04 -68.67 -30.93
N ASP A 695 11.61 -69.02 -29.72
CA ASP A 695 12.01 -70.19 -28.94
C ASP A 695 11.49 -71.52 -29.56
N THR A 696 12.40 -72.48 -29.76
CA THR A 696 12.08 -73.87 -30.10
C THR A 696 13.07 -74.83 -29.43
N THR A 697 12.80 -75.27 -28.19
CA THR A 697 12.70 -76.69 -27.76
C THR A 697 12.82 -76.86 -26.25
N GLY A 698 11.85 -77.58 -25.65
CA GLY A 698 11.75 -77.86 -24.21
C GLY A 698 12.52 -79.10 -23.72
N PRO A 699 12.04 -79.81 -22.66
CA PRO A 699 12.64 -79.76 -21.33
C PRO A 699 13.25 -81.09 -20.86
N THR A 700 14.29 -81.02 -20.02
CA THR A 700 14.70 -82.10 -19.09
C THR A 700 15.29 -81.51 -17.80
N GLY A 701 14.64 -81.73 -16.65
CA GLY A 701 15.23 -81.53 -15.31
C GLY A 701 16.06 -82.76 -14.86
N PRO A 702 16.36 -82.96 -13.55
CA PRO A 702 16.13 -82.10 -12.37
C PRO A 702 17.31 -81.99 -11.35
N THR A 703 17.23 -80.95 -10.49
CA THR A 703 17.60 -80.84 -9.05
C THR A 703 18.94 -81.37 -8.47
N VAL A 704 19.65 -80.57 -7.65
CA VAL A 704 19.72 -80.63 -6.15
C VAL A 704 20.92 -79.80 -5.59
N SER A 705 20.65 -79.06 -4.49
CA SER A 705 21.50 -78.63 -3.34
C SER A 705 22.57 -77.52 -3.45
N GLU A 706 22.25 -76.33 -2.90
CA GLU A 706 22.83 -75.60 -1.72
C GLU A 706 24.34 -75.78 -1.34
N PRO A 707 25.00 -74.85 -0.58
CA PRO A 707 24.73 -73.43 -0.27
C PRO A 707 25.95 -72.51 -0.54
N LEU A 708 25.76 -71.18 -0.65
CA LEU A 708 26.89 -70.23 -0.54
C LEU A 708 27.10 -69.81 0.92
N SER A 709 28.17 -70.33 1.52
CA SER A 709 28.72 -69.91 2.81
C SER A 709 29.69 -68.74 2.63
N THR A 710 29.41 -67.66 3.35
CA THR A 710 30.33 -66.72 4.04
C THR A 710 31.37 -65.89 3.26
N ALA A 711 31.18 -64.56 3.29
CA ALA A 711 32.22 -63.53 3.35
C ALA A 711 31.65 -62.28 4.11
N PRO A 712 32.47 -61.43 4.77
CA PRO A 712 32.20 -60.87 6.11
C PRO A 712 31.34 -59.59 6.17
N PRO A 713 30.88 -59.18 7.37
CA PRO A 713 29.90 -58.11 7.56
C PRO A 713 30.53 -56.71 7.54
N GLY A 714 29.76 -55.75 7.03
CA GLY A 714 29.91 -54.35 7.43
C GLY A 714 29.76 -53.33 6.30
N SER A 715 28.51 -53.04 5.90
CA SER A 715 28.03 -51.65 5.72
C SER A 715 26.51 -51.67 5.49
N LEU A 716 25.82 -51.10 6.47
CA LEU A 716 24.37 -50.96 6.56
C LEU A 716 23.89 -49.89 5.57
N TYR A 717 23.13 -50.28 4.53
CA TYR A 717 22.30 -49.34 3.78
C TYR A 717 21.05 -49.05 4.60
N MET A 718 21.00 -47.89 5.25
CA MET A 718 19.78 -47.40 5.88
C MET A 718 19.00 -46.59 4.83
N VAL A 719 17.97 -47.22 4.28
CA VAL A 719 16.87 -46.51 3.63
C VAL A 719 16.09 -45.82 4.76
N ILE A 720 16.09 -44.48 4.80
CA ILE A 720 15.08 -43.72 5.55
C ILE A 720 14.34 -42.85 4.55
N GLY A 721 13.11 -43.26 4.28
CA GLY A 721 12.07 -42.36 3.82
C GLY A 721 11.43 -41.63 5.00
N PHE A 722 10.98 -40.42 4.67
CA PHE A 722 10.00 -39.58 5.33
C PHE A 722 10.40 -38.60 6.45
N LEU A 723 9.88 -37.38 6.21
CA LEU A 723 9.39 -36.35 7.12
C LEU A 723 10.40 -35.37 7.73
N ILE A 724 10.34 -34.16 7.16
CA ILE A 724 10.77 -32.89 7.74
C ILE A 724 10.03 -32.69 9.07
N VAL A 725 10.78 -32.70 10.17
CA VAL A 725 10.42 -32.03 11.42
C VAL A 725 11.66 -31.31 11.92
N SER A 726 11.66 -29.98 11.76
CA SER A 726 12.71 -29.10 12.27
C SER A 726 12.47 -28.80 13.75
N ALA A 727 13.34 -29.28 14.63
CA ALA A 727 13.49 -28.78 16.00
C ALA A 727 14.98 -28.63 16.30
N GLY A 728 15.44 -27.38 16.42
CA GLY A 728 16.80 -27.07 16.84
C GLY A 728 16.92 -27.08 18.36
N VAL A 729 17.97 -27.71 18.88
CA VAL A 729 18.56 -27.37 20.18
C VAL A 729 20.07 -27.36 20.07
N MET A 730 20.60 -26.22 20.48
CA MET A 730 21.98 -25.79 20.66
C MET A 730 22.59 -26.46 21.90
N LEU A 731 23.83 -26.95 21.83
CA LEU A 731 24.64 -27.23 23.02
C LEU A 731 26.11 -26.85 22.79
N LEU A 732 26.51 -25.76 23.46
CA LEU A 732 27.71 -25.55 24.27
C LEU A 732 29.03 -26.22 23.86
N ASN A 733 30.06 -25.38 23.72
CA ASN A 733 31.37 -25.70 24.28
C ASN A 733 31.91 -24.52 25.11
N ARG A 734 32.55 -24.90 26.22
CA ARG A 734 32.98 -24.12 27.38
C ARG A 734 34.50 -24.24 27.50
N GLU A 735 35.18 -23.18 27.93
CA GLU A 735 36.35 -23.10 28.84
C GLU A 735 37.17 -21.83 28.49
N LYS A 736 37.18 -20.79 29.34
CA LYS A 736 37.91 -20.57 30.63
C LYS A 736 39.33 -20.04 30.40
N ASP A 737 39.59 -18.79 30.77
CA ASP A 737 40.38 -18.44 31.95
C ASP A 737 40.37 -16.92 32.26
N GLU A 738 40.31 -16.61 33.55
CA GLU A 738 40.22 -15.30 34.23
C GLU A 738 41.52 -15.11 35.07
N PRO A 739 41.74 -14.02 35.85
CA PRO A 739 42.05 -12.60 35.57
C PRO A 739 43.40 -12.19 36.29
N PRO A 740 43.73 -10.90 36.60
CA PRO A 740 43.12 -10.20 37.75
C PRO A 740 43.00 -8.65 37.70
N ARG A 741 41.86 -8.18 38.22
CA ARG A 741 41.63 -7.09 39.22
C ARG A 741 42.45 -5.79 39.18
N LEU A 742 41.75 -4.64 39.25
CA LEU A 742 41.65 -3.77 40.45
C LEU A 742 40.57 -2.66 40.27
N ARG A 743 39.99 -2.25 41.41
CA ARG A 743 38.76 -1.44 41.56
C ARG A 743 39.04 0.10 41.68
N PRO A 744 38.16 0.96 42.25
CA PRO A 744 37.44 2.03 41.53
C PRO A 744 37.75 3.44 42.08
N GLY A 745 37.24 4.50 41.45
CA GLY A 745 37.20 5.80 42.13
C GLY A 745 36.86 7.03 41.28
N TYR A 746 35.65 7.54 41.51
CA TYR A 746 35.31 8.94 41.80
C TYR A 746 35.47 10.07 40.76
N GLN A 747 34.29 10.64 40.47
CA GLN A 747 33.89 12.07 40.45
C GLN A 747 34.17 13.02 39.27
N ALA A 748 33.04 13.46 38.70
CA ALA A 748 32.53 14.83 38.59
C ALA A 748 33.44 15.97 38.12
N ALA A 749 33.01 16.67 37.05
CA ALA A 749 32.88 18.14 37.06
C ALA A 749 32.00 18.64 35.90
N ARG A 750 31.15 19.62 36.22
CA ARG A 750 30.35 20.46 35.33
C ARG A 750 31.20 21.53 34.63
N ALA A 751 30.58 22.11 33.60
CA ALA A 751 30.67 23.49 33.11
C ALA A 751 31.80 23.83 32.11
N ARG A 752 31.42 24.09 30.86
CA ARG A 752 31.14 25.44 30.34
C ARG A 752 30.06 25.40 29.27
#